data_AF-A0A966WPK8-F1
#
_entry.id   AF-A0A966WPK8-F1
#
_cell.length_a   1.000
_cell.length_b   1.000
_cell.length_c   1.000
_cell.angle_alpha   90.00
_cell.angle_beta   90.00
_cell.angle_gamma   90.00
#
_symmetry.space_group_name_H-M   'P 1'
#
loop_
_entity.id
_entity.type
_entity.pdbx_description
1 polymer ?
#
loop_
_entity_poly.entity_id
_entity_poly.type
_entity_poly.pdbx_seq_one_letter_code
_entity_poly.pdbx_strand_id
1 'polypeptide(L)'
;MPFFLHKDSGELHPRTMAILDQAADIVQQGGIEAWSRVTTEEILGAEDAPHYTKSSDILEVWFDSGSTFMHVLRGTHASNALGDVQSLGHHDTGPEADLYLEGHDQHRGWFHSSLLLSCAIHGQAPYRGLLTHGFTVDSQGRKMSKSLNNGIEPQVINQKLGAEIIRLWVAASDYSGDIAGDDKILARVVDGYRRIRNTLRFLLANVSDFDVAADSVGPDDLLEIDRFALARASALQDEILAHFEVYEFHPVVAKLQVYCSEDLGAFYLDVLKDRLYTTAPKSLARRSAQTALWHITQAMLRWMAPFMSFTAEEAWAIFAPGRGSIFMQTYWPLATPDAALLAKWAAVRAVRETVNKAIEDLRSAGGVGASLQAEVTLTVPPETHALLASLGGNGRGILAGIAAGTHHVAVALQTMHSVVPGSPFHASWSASEPALSGALIGIDCPPGLTHVLTGCEIAGEDVLLLIPATDAGMTLRRHERIDGRPTVDLLFGEAAPLPGALLGCGQHVGAAMAAAQRLGALLSCVEAVAGMGALLEQTIAYLNTRVQFEVALSGFQVLRHKVADLFAVQESARAMVLALLERVGAEGAVPERDVALAKLHIGPLSRRFAAATIQLHGGMGMTEELSASRLAKRLFMVEFEYGDAAFYEAWLLSNGAAQAAGLGNGDDRMELF
;
A
#
# COMPACT_ATOMS: atom_id res chain seq x y z
N MET A 1 63.18 -30.42 13.52
CA MET A 1 62.65 -31.04 14.74
C MET A 1 63.72 -30.92 15.80
N PRO A 2 63.40 -30.51 17.03
CA PRO A 2 64.39 -30.31 18.08
C PRO A 2 64.83 -31.64 18.73
N PHE A 3 65.25 -32.59 17.90
CA PHE A 3 65.66 -33.94 18.32
C PHE A 3 67.14 -34.15 18.10
N PHE A 4 67.75 -34.87 19.03
CA PHE A 4 69.12 -35.34 18.96
C PHE A 4 69.11 -36.86 19.04
N LEU A 5 69.69 -37.50 18.02
CA LEU A 5 69.73 -38.96 17.91
C LEU A 5 71.13 -39.46 18.22
N HIS A 6 71.23 -40.48 19.08
CA HIS A 6 72.50 -41.12 19.38
C HIS A 6 73.05 -41.79 18.11
N LYS A 7 74.33 -41.57 17.79
CA LYS A 7 74.93 -41.97 16.52
C LYS A 7 74.93 -43.48 16.30
N ASP A 8 75.07 -44.26 17.37
CA ASP A 8 75.16 -45.73 17.27
C ASP A 8 73.81 -46.43 17.38
N SER A 9 72.88 -45.91 18.21
CA SER A 9 71.62 -46.60 18.52
C SER A 9 70.41 -46.00 17.79
N GLY A 10 70.50 -44.75 17.33
CA GLY A 10 69.37 -44.01 16.77
C GLY A 10 68.33 -43.57 17.81
N GLU A 11 68.55 -43.85 19.10
CA GLU A 11 67.62 -43.46 20.15
C GLU A 11 67.67 -41.95 20.40
N LEU A 12 66.52 -41.39 20.79
CA LEU A 12 66.41 -40.00 21.18
C LEU A 12 67.19 -39.73 22.47
N HIS A 13 67.81 -38.55 22.55
CA HIS A 13 68.49 -38.11 23.75
C HIS A 13 67.56 -38.16 24.99
N PRO A 14 68.02 -38.65 26.17
CA PRO A 14 67.16 -38.79 27.36
C PRO A 14 66.49 -37.48 27.81
N ARG A 15 67.14 -36.34 27.56
CA ARG A 15 66.63 -34.98 27.81
C ARG A 15 65.72 -34.41 26.71
N THR A 16 65.16 -35.22 25.81
CA THR A 16 64.40 -34.73 24.63
C THR A 16 63.32 -33.71 24.99
N MET A 17 62.52 -33.94 26.04
CA MET A 17 61.46 -32.99 26.43
C MET A 17 62.03 -31.63 26.85
N ALA A 18 63.10 -31.59 27.65
CA ALA A 18 63.73 -30.33 28.04
C ALA A 18 64.39 -29.60 26.84
N ILE A 19 64.90 -30.37 25.87
CA ILE A 19 65.45 -29.81 24.63
C ILE A 19 64.34 -29.20 23.77
N LEU A 20 63.15 -29.82 23.71
CA LEU A 20 61.99 -29.25 23.03
C LEU A 20 61.61 -27.90 23.63
N ASP A 21 61.57 -27.79 24.97
CA ASP A 21 61.28 -26.52 25.66
C ASP A 21 62.36 -25.46 25.36
N GLN A 22 63.64 -25.83 25.46
CA GLN A 22 64.76 -24.94 25.13
C GLN A 22 64.70 -24.47 23.67
N ALA A 23 64.35 -25.37 22.75
CA ALA A 23 64.18 -25.04 21.34
C ALA A 23 63.00 -24.09 21.12
N ALA A 24 61.88 -24.29 21.83
CA ALA A 24 60.74 -23.39 21.78
C ALA A 24 61.12 -21.97 22.25
N ASP A 25 61.88 -21.83 23.34
CA ASP A 25 62.39 -20.55 23.82
C ASP A 25 63.28 -19.84 22.79
N ILE A 26 64.20 -20.60 22.15
CA ILE A 26 65.08 -20.07 21.11
C ILE A 26 64.27 -19.61 19.89
N VAL A 27 63.29 -20.42 19.46
CA VAL A 27 62.41 -20.08 18.33
C VAL A 27 61.54 -18.87 18.66
N GLN A 28 61.04 -18.75 19.89
CA GLN A 28 60.25 -17.60 20.31
C GLN A 28 61.05 -16.29 20.25
N GLN A 29 62.35 -16.33 20.57
CA GLN A 29 63.21 -15.14 20.57
C GLN A 29 63.76 -14.77 19.19
N GLY A 30 64.10 -15.76 18.36
CA GLY A 30 64.84 -15.54 17.11
C GLY A 30 64.26 -16.23 15.87
N GLY A 31 63.07 -16.81 15.97
CA GLY A 31 62.41 -17.55 14.90
C GLY A 31 63.04 -18.93 14.64
N ILE A 32 62.48 -19.64 13.65
CA ILE A 32 62.95 -20.99 13.25
C ILE A 32 64.43 -20.99 12.85
N GLU A 33 64.91 -19.88 12.27
CA GLU A 33 66.32 -19.70 11.89
C GLU A 33 67.28 -19.61 13.08
N ALA A 34 66.81 -19.17 14.25
CA ALA A 34 67.64 -19.23 15.45
C ALA A 34 67.90 -20.67 15.86
N TRP A 35 66.85 -21.52 15.88
CA TRP A 35 67.04 -22.94 16.13
C TRP A 35 67.93 -23.59 15.07
N SER A 36 67.75 -23.30 13.78
CA SER A 36 68.51 -23.94 12.70
C SER A 36 70.03 -23.77 12.89
N ARG A 37 70.47 -22.60 13.36
CA ARG A 37 71.88 -22.23 13.56
C ARG A 37 72.54 -22.83 14.80
N VAL A 38 71.77 -23.22 15.80
CA VAL A 38 72.33 -23.76 17.05
C VAL A 38 73.01 -25.10 16.80
N THR A 39 74.22 -25.27 17.34
CA THR A 39 75.04 -26.46 17.25
C THR A 39 74.68 -27.50 18.31
N THR A 40 75.07 -28.76 18.10
CA THR A 40 74.89 -29.83 19.09
C THR A 40 75.59 -29.53 20.40
N GLU A 41 76.79 -28.93 20.35
CA GLU A 41 77.56 -28.58 21.54
C GLU A 41 76.90 -27.46 22.36
N GLU A 42 76.27 -26.47 21.71
CA GLU A 42 75.53 -25.41 22.40
C GLU A 42 74.29 -25.90 23.17
N ILE A 43 73.68 -27.03 22.76
CA ILE A 43 72.51 -27.62 23.44
C ILE A 43 72.89 -28.72 24.43
N LEU A 44 73.80 -29.61 24.03
CA LEU A 44 74.13 -30.81 24.81
C LEU A 44 75.39 -30.65 25.67
N GLY A 45 76.27 -29.69 25.36
CA GLY A 45 77.60 -29.55 25.96
C GLY A 45 78.67 -30.39 25.26
N ALA A 46 79.94 -30.09 25.55
CA ALA A 46 81.11 -30.69 24.90
C ALA A 46 81.27 -32.20 25.14
N GLU A 47 80.75 -32.72 26.27
CA GLU A 47 80.84 -34.13 26.63
C GLU A 47 79.87 -35.00 25.82
N ASP A 48 78.61 -34.58 25.71
CA ASP A 48 77.57 -35.36 25.01
C ASP A 48 77.58 -35.14 23.49
N ALA A 49 77.96 -33.95 23.01
CA ALA A 49 77.86 -33.60 21.59
C ALA A 49 78.54 -34.57 20.60
N PRO A 50 79.69 -35.20 20.90
CA PRO A 50 80.31 -36.19 20.01
C PRO A 50 79.43 -37.42 19.74
N HIS A 51 78.52 -37.76 20.64
CA HIS A 51 77.70 -38.98 20.59
C HIS A 51 76.35 -38.79 19.88
N TYR A 52 75.94 -37.55 19.58
CA TYR A 52 74.62 -37.25 19.03
C TYR A 52 74.68 -36.46 17.72
N THR A 53 73.63 -36.60 16.92
CA THR A 53 73.39 -35.81 15.71
C THR A 53 72.07 -35.06 15.84
N LYS A 54 72.10 -33.75 15.60
CA LYS A 54 70.88 -32.91 15.54
C LYS A 54 70.07 -33.27 14.30
N SER A 55 68.77 -33.53 14.46
CA SER A 55 67.87 -33.75 13.32
C SER A 55 67.73 -32.48 12.48
N SER A 56 67.86 -32.64 11.16
CA SER A 56 67.58 -31.61 10.16
C SER A 56 66.15 -31.67 9.62
N ASP A 57 65.34 -32.63 10.09
CA ASP A 57 63.97 -32.80 9.62
C ASP A 57 63.13 -31.58 10.01
N ILE A 58 62.09 -31.29 9.23
CA ILE A 58 61.14 -30.21 9.54
C ILE A 58 59.75 -30.81 9.79
N LEU A 59 58.90 -30.03 10.46
CA LEU A 59 57.48 -30.40 10.57
C LEU A 59 56.83 -30.32 9.20
N GLU A 60 55.83 -31.17 9.02
CA GLU A 60 55.04 -31.20 7.79
C GLU A 60 54.00 -30.05 7.84
N VAL A 61 53.70 -29.43 6.69
CA VAL A 61 52.90 -28.20 6.62
C VAL A 61 51.45 -28.35 7.10
N TRP A 62 50.89 -29.58 7.09
CA TRP A 62 49.62 -29.88 7.73
C TRP A 62 49.70 -29.88 9.25
N PHE A 63 50.87 -30.18 9.85
CA PHE A 63 51.07 -29.98 11.28
C PHE A 63 51.01 -28.49 11.62
N ASP A 64 51.71 -27.65 10.86
CA ASP A 64 51.73 -26.20 11.06
C ASP A 64 50.32 -25.62 10.98
N SER A 65 49.64 -25.85 9.85
CA SER A 65 48.26 -25.38 9.63
C SER A 65 47.26 -26.01 10.61
N GLY A 66 47.43 -27.29 10.92
CA GLY A 66 46.57 -28.02 11.87
C GLY A 66 46.66 -27.50 13.30
N SER A 67 47.77 -26.85 13.67
CA SER A 67 47.97 -26.31 15.01
C SER A 67 47.42 -24.88 15.20
N THR A 68 46.79 -24.30 14.18
CA THR A 68 46.30 -22.90 14.19
C THR A 68 45.24 -22.63 15.24
N PHE A 69 44.39 -23.61 15.60
CA PHE A 69 43.43 -23.45 16.70
C PHE A 69 44.12 -23.12 18.03
N MET A 70 45.38 -23.53 18.22
CA MET A 70 46.14 -23.25 19.43
C MET A 70 46.93 -21.95 19.29
N HIS A 71 47.80 -21.83 18.27
CA HIS A 71 48.71 -20.68 18.18
C HIS A 71 48.05 -19.38 17.69
N VAL A 72 46.95 -19.50 16.93
CA VAL A 72 46.14 -18.34 16.50
C VAL A 72 45.06 -18.08 17.54
N LEU A 73 44.01 -18.90 17.61
CA LEU A 73 42.82 -18.60 18.42
C LEU A 73 43.14 -18.54 19.93
N ARG A 74 44.01 -19.42 20.44
CA ARG A 74 44.41 -19.46 21.86
C ARG A 74 45.77 -18.83 22.16
N GLY A 75 46.46 -18.34 21.13
CA GLY A 75 47.78 -17.74 21.26
C GLY A 75 47.70 -16.26 20.94
N THR A 76 48.12 -15.90 19.72
CA THR A 76 48.19 -14.51 19.24
C THR A 76 46.88 -13.74 19.34
N HIS A 77 45.75 -14.45 19.27
CA HIS A 77 44.40 -13.88 19.27
C HIS A 77 43.58 -14.28 20.52
N ALA A 78 44.24 -14.81 21.56
CA ALA A 78 43.58 -15.07 22.84
C ALA A 78 42.99 -13.78 23.41
N SER A 79 41.88 -13.89 24.15
CA SER A 79 41.03 -12.81 24.67
C SER A 79 41.77 -11.68 25.43
N ASN A 80 43.02 -11.87 25.83
CA ASN A 80 43.81 -10.94 26.63
C ASN A 80 45.10 -10.44 25.93
N ALA A 81 45.40 -10.87 24.69
CA ALA A 81 46.67 -10.58 24.02
C ALA A 81 46.67 -9.26 23.21
N LEU A 82 45.50 -8.78 22.79
CA LEU A 82 45.33 -7.58 21.97
C LEU A 82 44.62 -6.50 22.79
N GLY A 83 45.38 -5.77 23.61
CA GLY A 83 44.92 -4.86 24.67
C GLY A 83 44.06 -3.64 24.29
N ASP A 84 43.28 -3.69 23.22
CA ASP A 84 42.23 -2.71 22.86
C ASP A 84 41.21 -3.24 21.82
N VAL A 85 41.33 -4.51 21.37
CA VAL A 85 40.36 -5.13 20.47
C VAL A 85 39.40 -5.94 21.33
N GLN A 86 38.09 -5.69 21.20
CA GLN A 86 37.06 -6.55 21.77
C GLN A 86 37.44 -8.02 21.53
N SER A 87 37.51 -8.80 22.61
CA SER A 87 37.71 -10.25 22.58
C SER A 87 37.02 -10.86 21.37
N LEU A 88 37.73 -11.70 20.61
CA LEU A 88 37.25 -12.36 19.38
C LEU A 88 36.13 -13.38 19.62
N GLY A 89 35.47 -13.32 20.78
CA GLY A 89 34.66 -14.39 21.33
C GLY A 89 35.57 -15.45 21.94
N HIS A 90 35.16 -15.97 23.10
CA HIS A 90 35.67 -17.23 23.64
C HIS A 90 34.46 -18.08 24.01
N HIS A 91 34.62 -19.39 23.99
CA HIS A 91 33.61 -20.27 24.54
C HIS A 91 34.05 -20.74 25.93
N ASP A 92 33.18 -20.62 26.93
CA ASP A 92 33.47 -21.09 28.30
C ASP A 92 33.84 -22.58 28.33
N THR A 93 33.30 -23.36 27.39
CA THR A 93 33.57 -24.78 27.20
C THR A 93 33.60 -25.15 25.72
N GLY A 94 34.49 -26.09 25.37
CA GLY A 94 34.61 -26.63 24.02
C GLY A 94 35.72 -25.95 23.20
N PRO A 95 35.69 -26.08 21.86
CA PRO A 95 36.61 -25.37 20.99
C PRO A 95 36.27 -23.89 20.87
N GLU A 96 37.26 -23.04 20.54
CA GLU A 96 37.07 -21.59 20.33
C GLU A 96 36.35 -21.23 19.02
N ALA A 97 36.42 -22.09 18.02
CA ALA A 97 35.80 -21.83 16.73
C ALA A 97 34.38 -22.42 16.66
N ASP A 98 33.39 -21.59 16.34
CA ASP A 98 32.05 -22.07 16.00
C ASP A 98 32.06 -22.87 14.68
N LEU A 99 32.81 -22.42 13.68
CA LEU A 99 32.81 -23.01 12.34
C LEU A 99 34.19 -23.02 11.68
N TYR A 100 34.56 -24.15 11.10
CA TYR A 100 35.60 -24.23 10.05
C TYR A 100 34.94 -24.37 8.67
N LEU A 101 35.39 -23.57 7.70
CA LEU A 101 34.84 -23.54 6.33
C LEU A 101 35.96 -23.55 5.30
N GLU A 102 36.04 -24.60 4.49
CA GLU A 102 37.00 -24.75 3.39
C GLU A 102 36.46 -25.71 2.30
N GLY A 103 37.21 -25.86 1.21
CA GLY A 103 36.91 -26.86 0.18
C GLY A 103 36.94 -28.30 0.70
N HIS A 104 36.17 -29.19 0.07
CA HIS A 104 36.09 -30.60 0.49
C HIS A 104 37.43 -31.35 0.42
N ASP A 105 38.42 -30.85 -0.33
CA ASP A 105 39.79 -31.38 -0.33
C ASP A 105 40.46 -31.29 1.04
N GLN A 106 40.02 -30.37 1.89
CA GLN A 106 40.56 -30.19 3.24
C GLN A 106 40.14 -31.29 4.22
N HIS A 107 39.19 -32.18 3.87
CA HIS A 107 38.89 -33.37 4.68
C HIS A 107 40.10 -34.27 4.92
N ARG A 108 41.07 -34.28 4.00
CA ARG A 108 42.32 -35.04 4.13
C ARG A 108 43.53 -34.16 4.42
N GLY A 109 43.34 -32.84 4.42
CA GLY A 109 44.35 -31.83 4.72
C GLY A 109 44.06 -31.17 6.06
N TRP A 110 43.73 -29.88 6.02
CA TRP A 110 43.67 -29.02 7.20
C TRP A 110 42.65 -29.46 8.25
N PHE A 111 41.47 -29.94 7.83
CA PHE A 111 40.47 -30.42 8.80
C PHE A 111 40.96 -31.65 9.55
N HIS A 112 41.65 -32.56 8.86
CA HIS A 112 42.15 -33.79 9.45
C HIS A 112 43.28 -33.50 10.43
N SER A 113 44.26 -32.70 10.01
CA SER A 113 45.41 -32.37 10.88
C SER A 113 44.98 -31.56 12.10
N SER A 114 44.07 -30.60 11.93
CA SER A 114 43.50 -29.84 13.06
C SER A 114 42.78 -30.76 14.05
N LEU A 115 41.95 -31.68 13.55
CA LEU A 115 41.23 -32.64 14.38
C LEU A 115 42.19 -33.56 15.14
N LEU A 116 43.19 -34.14 14.47
CA LEU A 116 44.17 -35.02 15.10
C LEU A 116 44.92 -34.33 16.23
N LEU A 117 45.41 -33.11 15.97
CA LEU A 117 46.17 -32.35 16.96
C LEU A 117 45.31 -31.92 18.14
N SER A 118 44.09 -31.42 17.89
CA SER A 118 43.19 -31.02 18.97
C SER A 118 42.73 -32.21 19.82
N CYS A 119 42.44 -33.35 19.19
CA CYS A 119 42.12 -34.58 19.92
C CYS A 119 43.31 -35.07 20.76
N ALA A 120 44.53 -35.01 20.22
CA ALA A 120 45.72 -35.43 20.96
C ALA A 120 46.01 -34.53 22.18
N ILE A 121 45.77 -33.22 22.07
CA ILE A 121 46.11 -32.25 23.12
C ILE A 121 44.95 -32.04 24.11
N HIS A 122 43.70 -32.04 23.63
CA HIS A 122 42.52 -31.62 24.39
C HIS A 122 41.40 -32.69 24.44
N GLY A 123 41.50 -33.78 23.68
CA GLY A 123 40.47 -34.82 23.64
C GLY A 123 39.17 -34.41 22.94
N GLN A 124 39.18 -33.34 22.14
CA GLN A 124 38.00 -32.82 21.43
C GLN A 124 38.38 -32.23 20.06
N ALA A 125 37.37 -31.98 19.20
CA ALA A 125 37.58 -31.28 17.94
C ALA A 125 37.89 -29.78 18.16
N PRO A 126 38.62 -29.11 17.24
CA PRO A 126 38.98 -27.69 17.36
C PRO A 126 37.88 -26.73 16.85
N TYR A 127 36.71 -27.25 16.49
CA TYR A 127 35.56 -26.49 15.98
C TYR A 127 34.24 -27.12 16.44
N ARG A 128 33.16 -26.34 16.52
CA ARG A 128 31.80 -26.85 16.81
C ARG A 128 31.10 -27.39 15.56
N GLY A 129 31.34 -26.77 14.41
CA GLY A 129 30.82 -27.17 13.11
C GLY A 129 31.89 -27.17 12.03
N LEU A 130 31.64 -27.91 10.96
CA LEU A 130 32.47 -27.97 9.77
C LEU A 130 31.57 -27.85 8.54
N LEU A 131 31.83 -26.84 7.70
CA LEU A 131 31.11 -26.59 6.47
C LEU A 131 32.08 -26.75 5.30
N THR A 132 31.65 -27.46 4.26
CA THR A 132 32.49 -27.72 3.08
C THR A 132 31.84 -27.25 1.81
N HIS A 133 32.67 -26.82 0.87
CA HIS A 133 32.22 -26.45 -0.48
C HIS A 133 32.95 -27.23 -1.59
N GLY A 134 32.34 -27.27 -2.78
CA GLY A 134 32.97 -27.81 -4.00
C GLY A 134 34.02 -26.86 -4.59
N PHE A 135 34.65 -27.31 -5.68
CA PHE A 135 35.59 -26.50 -6.44
C PHE A 135 34.88 -25.60 -7.44
N THR A 136 35.55 -24.53 -7.83
CA THR A 136 35.13 -23.76 -9.01
C THR A 136 35.52 -24.51 -10.30
N VAL A 137 34.53 -24.74 -11.16
CA VAL A 137 34.67 -25.47 -12.44
C VAL A 137 34.10 -24.67 -13.60
N ASP A 138 34.53 -24.96 -14.82
CA ASP A 138 33.91 -24.36 -16.00
C ASP A 138 32.46 -24.86 -16.20
N SER A 139 31.73 -24.30 -17.16
CA SER A 139 30.34 -24.71 -17.44
C SER A 139 30.18 -26.15 -17.96
N GLN A 140 31.27 -26.86 -18.21
CA GLN A 140 31.29 -28.29 -18.55
C GLN A 140 31.73 -29.17 -17.36
N GLY A 141 31.90 -28.60 -16.17
CA GLY A 141 32.34 -29.31 -14.97
C GLY A 141 33.83 -29.65 -14.97
N ARG A 142 34.65 -29.03 -15.85
CA ARG A 142 36.09 -29.29 -15.91
C ARG A 142 36.82 -28.35 -14.97
N LYS A 143 37.87 -28.86 -14.33
CA LYS A 143 38.79 -28.05 -13.52
C LYS A 143 39.33 -26.90 -14.36
N MET A 144 39.26 -25.69 -13.80
CA MET A 144 39.79 -24.51 -14.46
C MET A 144 41.32 -24.58 -14.58
N SER A 145 41.84 -24.26 -15.77
CA SER A 145 43.29 -24.15 -15.99
C SER A 145 43.62 -23.02 -16.98
N LYS A 146 44.78 -22.41 -16.78
CA LYS A 146 45.29 -21.37 -17.70
C LYS A 146 45.49 -21.92 -19.13
N SER A 147 45.80 -23.21 -19.29
CA SER A 147 46.00 -23.84 -20.60
C SER A 147 44.69 -24.10 -21.36
N LEU A 148 43.58 -24.32 -20.66
CA LEU A 148 42.26 -24.52 -21.26
C LEU A 148 41.52 -23.21 -21.54
N ASN A 149 42.06 -22.07 -21.08
CA ASN A 149 41.45 -20.74 -21.16
C ASN A 149 39.97 -20.73 -20.72
N ASN A 150 39.64 -21.57 -19.74
CA ASN A 150 38.29 -21.77 -19.18
C ASN A 150 38.19 -21.22 -17.75
N GLY A 151 39.20 -20.46 -17.31
CA GLY A 151 39.28 -19.92 -15.97
C GLY A 151 38.49 -18.63 -15.81
N ILE A 152 37.81 -18.51 -14.68
CA ILE A 152 37.30 -17.26 -14.16
C ILE A 152 38.37 -16.67 -13.24
N GLU A 153 38.96 -15.55 -13.63
CA GLU A 153 39.90 -14.82 -12.78
C GLU A 153 39.14 -13.74 -11.97
N PRO A 154 39.06 -13.86 -10.63
CA PRO A 154 38.27 -12.94 -9.80
C PRO A 154 38.65 -11.47 -10.00
N GLN A 155 39.94 -11.19 -10.21
CA GLN A 155 40.42 -9.82 -10.40
C GLN A 155 39.95 -9.22 -11.73
N VAL A 156 39.90 -10.02 -12.80
CA VAL A 156 39.37 -9.59 -14.11
C VAL A 156 37.87 -9.35 -14.04
N ILE A 157 37.12 -10.23 -13.37
CA ILE A 157 35.68 -10.03 -13.18
C ILE A 157 35.42 -8.80 -12.32
N ASN A 158 36.16 -8.61 -11.23
CA ASN A 158 36.01 -7.45 -10.35
C ASN A 158 36.21 -6.14 -11.13
N GLN A 159 37.22 -6.07 -12.00
CA GLN A 159 37.44 -4.90 -12.86
C GLN A 159 36.30 -4.67 -13.88
N LYS A 160 35.71 -5.74 -14.43
CA LYS A 160 34.68 -5.65 -15.48
C LYS A 160 33.26 -5.43 -14.94
N LEU A 161 32.90 -6.14 -13.88
CA LEU A 161 31.53 -6.26 -13.37
C LEU A 161 31.38 -5.80 -11.90
N GLY A 162 32.50 -5.63 -11.18
CA GLY A 162 32.51 -5.31 -9.76
C GLY A 162 32.50 -6.54 -8.85
N ALA A 163 33.06 -6.40 -7.65
CA ALA A 163 33.17 -7.45 -6.65
C ALA A 163 31.80 -8.02 -6.25
N GLU A 164 30.76 -7.19 -6.28
CA GLU A 164 29.39 -7.59 -5.94
C GLU A 164 28.87 -8.74 -6.80
N ILE A 165 29.19 -8.73 -8.10
CA ILE A 165 28.71 -9.76 -9.01
C ILE A 165 29.36 -11.12 -8.71
N ILE A 166 30.61 -11.13 -8.26
CA ILE A 166 31.28 -12.36 -7.82
C ILE A 166 30.62 -12.88 -6.54
N ARG A 167 30.35 -12.01 -5.56
CA ARG A 167 29.68 -12.39 -4.31
C ARG A 167 28.30 -12.96 -4.56
N LEU A 168 27.51 -12.29 -5.41
CA LEU A 168 26.17 -12.74 -5.77
C LEU A 168 26.20 -14.06 -6.56
N TRP A 169 27.17 -14.27 -7.45
CA TRP A 169 27.32 -15.55 -8.15
C TRP A 169 27.63 -16.71 -7.19
N VAL A 170 28.56 -16.51 -6.25
CA VAL A 170 28.86 -17.51 -5.22
C VAL A 170 27.64 -17.78 -4.36
N ALA A 171 26.96 -16.73 -3.86
CA ALA A 171 25.77 -16.88 -3.05
C ALA A 171 24.58 -17.52 -3.80
N ALA A 172 24.47 -17.30 -5.11
CA ALA A 172 23.42 -17.90 -5.94
C ALA A 172 23.70 -19.35 -6.34
N SER A 173 24.90 -19.87 -6.05
CA SER A 173 25.31 -21.22 -6.42
C SER A 173 25.14 -22.17 -5.24
N ASP A 174 24.66 -23.38 -5.51
CA ASP A 174 24.72 -24.46 -4.52
C ASP A 174 26.17 -24.90 -4.36
N TYR A 175 26.80 -24.44 -3.28
CA TYR A 175 28.21 -24.69 -3.01
C TYR A 175 28.46 -26.11 -2.47
N SER A 176 27.43 -26.90 -2.16
CA SER A 176 27.61 -28.28 -1.70
C SER A 176 28.22 -29.18 -2.79
N GLY A 177 27.98 -28.81 -4.05
CA GLY A 177 28.67 -29.33 -5.22
C GLY A 177 29.68 -28.35 -5.81
N ASP A 178 30.25 -28.72 -6.96
CA ASP A 178 31.15 -27.84 -7.69
C ASP A 178 30.41 -26.61 -8.26
N ILE A 179 31.03 -25.45 -8.12
CA ILE A 179 30.48 -24.16 -8.51
C ILE A 179 30.87 -23.89 -9.97
N ALA A 180 29.91 -24.06 -10.87
CA ALA A 180 30.10 -23.79 -12.29
C ALA A 180 30.12 -22.28 -12.58
N GLY A 181 31.06 -21.85 -13.43
CA GLY A 181 31.12 -20.47 -13.89
C GLY A 181 31.62 -20.35 -15.33
N ASP A 182 30.93 -19.50 -16.09
CA ASP A 182 31.35 -18.96 -17.37
C ASP A 182 30.73 -17.57 -17.59
N ASP A 183 31.07 -16.91 -18.69
CA ASP A 183 30.53 -15.58 -19.03
C ASP A 183 29.00 -15.56 -19.14
N LYS A 184 28.35 -16.68 -19.53
CA LYS A 184 26.89 -16.75 -19.65
C LYS A 184 26.22 -16.84 -18.28
N ILE A 185 26.79 -17.62 -17.35
CA ILE A 185 26.32 -17.70 -15.96
C ILE A 185 26.46 -16.32 -15.31
N LEU A 186 27.61 -15.67 -15.46
CA LEU A 186 27.83 -14.32 -14.92
C LEU A 186 26.86 -13.30 -15.51
N ALA A 187 26.56 -13.37 -16.81
CA ALA A 187 25.56 -12.51 -17.43
C ALA A 187 24.16 -12.68 -16.78
N ARG A 188 23.75 -13.92 -16.48
CA ARG A 188 22.48 -14.18 -15.76
C ARG A 188 22.50 -13.61 -14.34
N VAL A 189 23.63 -13.71 -13.64
CA VAL A 189 23.81 -13.11 -12.32
C VAL A 189 23.69 -11.59 -12.39
N VAL A 190 24.29 -10.95 -13.41
CA VAL A 190 24.14 -9.50 -13.66
C VAL A 190 22.69 -9.11 -13.91
N ASP A 191 21.92 -9.90 -14.66
CA ASP A 191 20.50 -9.63 -14.87
C ASP A 191 19.69 -9.76 -13.59
N GLY A 192 19.96 -10.78 -12.76
CA GLY A 192 19.37 -10.92 -11.43
C GLY A 192 19.69 -9.73 -10.52
N TYR A 193 20.96 -9.32 -10.48
CA TYR A 193 21.42 -8.12 -9.76
C TYR A 193 20.66 -6.86 -10.20
N ARG A 194 20.53 -6.63 -11.51
CA ARG A 194 19.81 -5.46 -12.05
C ARG A 194 18.34 -5.43 -11.62
N ARG A 195 17.66 -6.57 -11.55
CA ARG A 195 16.26 -6.63 -11.07
C ARG A 195 16.15 -6.25 -9.60
N ILE A 196 17.01 -6.80 -8.75
CA ILE A 196 17.06 -6.45 -7.33
C ILE A 196 17.37 -4.96 -7.16
N ARG A 197 18.40 -4.44 -7.85
CA ARG A 197 18.80 -3.03 -7.78
C ARG A 197 17.71 -2.07 -8.29
N ASN A 198 17.00 -2.41 -9.37
CA ASN A 198 15.91 -1.59 -9.88
C ASN A 198 14.71 -1.55 -8.93
N THR A 199 14.41 -2.68 -8.28
CA THR A 199 13.37 -2.75 -7.24
C THR A 199 13.75 -1.89 -6.06
N LEU A 200 14.99 -2.03 -5.55
CA LEU A 200 15.51 -1.20 -4.48
C LEU A 200 15.46 0.30 -4.83
N ARG A 201 15.85 0.68 -6.07
CA ARG A 201 15.75 2.06 -6.54
C ARG A 201 14.30 2.58 -6.48
N PHE A 202 13.33 1.76 -6.88
CA PHE A 202 11.91 2.14 -6.80
C PHE A 202 11.46 2.33 -5.35
N LEU A 203 11.85 1.42 -4.45
CA LEU A 203 11.55 1.53 -3.02
C LEU A 203 12.10 2.84 -2.45
N LEU A 204 13.40 3.10 -2.65
CA LEU A 204 14.09 4.31 -2.17
C LEU A 204 13.48 5.60 -2.71
N ALA A 205 13.14 5.64 -4.00
CA ALA A 205 12.52 6.82 -4.61
C ALA A 205 11.17 7.17 -3.97
N ASN A 206 10.36 6.15 -3.68
CA ASN A 206 9.01 6.35 -3.15
C ASN A 206 8.95 6.56 -1.63
N VAL A 207 10.09 6.48 -0.93
CA VAL A 207 10.20 6.85 0.49
C VAL A 207 11.11 8.07 0.71
N SER A 208 11.54 8.74 -0.37
CA SER A 208 12.48 9.87 -0.27
C SER A 208 11.90 11.11 0.41
N ASP A 209 10.57 11.29 0.38
CA ASP A 209 9.83 12.39 1.04
C ASP A 209 9.02 11.92 2.26
N PHE A 210 9.39 10.77 2.84
CA PHE A 210 8.69 10.14 3.95
C PHE A 210 9.52 10.23 5.23
N ASP A 211 8.99 10.92 6.24
CA ASP A 211 9.57 10.90 7.59
C ASP A 211 8.82 9.87 8.44
N VAL A 212 9.46 8.74 8.74
CA VAL A 212 8.84 7.67 9.53
C VAL A 212 8.31 8.12 10.90
N ALA A 213 8.90 9.14 11.52
CA ALA A 213 8.46 9.61 12.83
C ALA A 213 7.18 10.45 12.75
N ALA A 214 6.95 11.15 11.63
CA ALA A 214 5.85 12.09 11.46
C ALA A 214 4.73 11.55 10.56
N ASP A 215 5.08 10.69 9.59
CA ASP A 215 4.20 10.28 8.51
C ASP A 215 3.75 8.81 8.59
N SER A 216 4.31 8.02 9.52
CA SER A 216 3.95 6.61 9.63
C SER A 216 2.49 6.42 10.06
N VAL A 217 1.87 5.40 9.48
CA VAL A 217 0.48 5.03 9.72
C VAL A 217 0.45 3.83 10.66
N GLY A 218 -0.44 3.87 11.66
CA GLY A 218 -0.60 2.79 12.63
C GLY A 218 -1.08 1.48 11.97
N PRO A 219 -0.77 0.29 12.54
CA PRO A 219 -1.13 -1.00 11.93
C PRO A 219 -2.62 -1.16 11.59
N ASP A 220 -3.51 -0.60 12.42
CA ASP A 220 -4.97 -0.67 12.24
C ASP A 220 -5.48 0.28 11.15
N ASP A 221 -4.73 1.35 10.88
CA ASP A 221 -5.06 2.38 9.87
C ASP A 221 -4.43 2.08 8.50
N LEU A 222 -3.54 1.08 8.42
CA LEU A 222 -2.97 0.64 7.16
C LEU A 222 -4.03 0.01 6.27
N LEU A 223 -4.03 0.39 4.99
CA LEU A 223 -4.89 -0.25 4.00
C LEU A 223 -4.53 -1.73 3.88
N GLU A 224 -5.54 -2.57 3.66
CA GLU A 224 -5.39 -4.04 3.72
C GLU A 224 -4.30 -4.58 2.77
N ILE A 225 -4.17 -4.00 1.57
CA ILE A 225 -3.12 -4.41 0.61
C ILE A 225 -1.71 -4.10 1.12
N ASP A 226 -1.54 -3.02 1.89
CA ASP A 226 -0.26 -2.63 2.47
C ASP A 226 0.06 -3.51 3.69
N ARG A 227 -0.96 -3.85 4.51
CA ARG A 227 -0.87 -4.88 5.56
C ARG A 227 -0.47 -6.24 4.99
N PHE A 228 -1.04 -6.63 3.85
CA PHE A 228 -0.68 -7.86 3.15
C PHE A 228 0.78 -7.83 2.70
N ALA A 229 1.26 -6.72 2.13
CA ALA A 229 2.65 -6.60 1.69
C ALA A 229 3.63 -6.77 2.87
N LEU A 230 3.30 -6.22 4.05
CA LEU A 230 4.06 -6.42 5.28
C LEU A 230 4.01 -7.88 5.77
N ALA A 231 2.83 -8.51 5.78
CA ALA A 231 2.68 -9.92 6.15
C ALA A 231 3.49 -10.83 5.22
N ARG A 232 3.51 -10.54 3.91
CA ARG A 232 4.29 -11.29 2.93
C ARG A 232 5.79 -11.09 3.13
N ALA A 233 6.23 -9.86 3.42
CA ALA A 233 7.63 -9.56 3.76
C ALA A 233 8.07 -10.30 5.02
N SER A 234 7.19 -10.40 6.04
CA SER A 234 7.49 -11.15 7.26
C SER A 234 7.64 -12.64 6.98
N ALA A 235 6.71 -13.24 6.22
CA ALA A 235 6.81 -14.65 5.85
C ALA A 235 8.09 -14.95 5.05
N LEU A 236 8.49 -14.04 4.14
CA LEU A 236 9.75 -14.16 3.42
C LEU A 236 10.96 -14.05 4.37
N GLN A 237 10.93 -13.15 5.36
CA GLN A 237 12.00 -13.04 6.33
C GLN A 237 12.19 -14.35 7.10
N ASP A 238 11.10 -14.97 7.56
CA ASP A 238 11.17 -16.25 8.27
C ASP A 238 11.81 -17.34 7.40
N GLU A 239 11.44 -17.42 6.12
CA GLU A 239 12.07 -18.33 5.15
C GLU A 239 13.57 -18.03 4.96
N ILE A 240 13.95 -16.75 4.83
CA ILE A 240 15.33 -16.33 4.63
C ILE A 240 16.20 -16.66 5.84
N LEU A 241 15.70 -16.37 7.05
CA LEU A 241 16.43 -16.62 8.29
C LEU A 241 16.65 -18.11 8.50
N ALA A 242 15.63 -18.94 8.24
CA ALA A 242 15.75 -20.40 8.32
C ALA A 242 16.86 -20.94 7.40
N HIS A 243 17.00 -20.40 6.18
CA HIS A 243 18.09 -20.79 5.28
C HIS A 243 19.47 -20.30 5.75
N PHE A 244 19.56 -19.07 6.28
CA PHE A 244 20.83 -18.59 6.85
C PHE A 244 21.30 -19.42 8.05
N GLU A 245 20.39 -19.91 8.90
CA GLU A 245 20.73 -20.77 10.04
C GLU A 245 21.41 -22.08 9.64
N VAL A 246 21.10 -22.59 8.44
CA VAL A 246 21.69 -23.82 7.89
C VAL A 246 22.70 -23.55 6.78
N TYR A 247 23.17 -22.30 6.66
CA TYR A 247 24.16 -21.84 5.69
C TYR A 247 23.74 -21.93 4.21
N GLU A 248 22.45 -22.04 3.91
CA GLU A 248 21.95 -22.13 2.53
C GLU A 248 21.75 -20.73 1.90
N PHE A 249 22.72 -20.24 1.14
CA PHE A 249 22.62 -18.91 0.51
C PHE A 249 21.84 -18.89 -0.81
N HIS A 250 21.94 -19.95 -1.61
CA HIS A 250 21.34 -19.99 -2.95
C HIS A 250 19.79 -19.93 -2.94
N PRO A 251 19.06 -20.53 -1.98
CA PRO A 251 17.62 -20.37 -1.89
C PRO A 251 17.26 -18.94 -1.50
N VAL A 252 18.05 -18.28 -0.64
CA VAL A 252 17.83 -16.88 -0.25
C VAL A 252 17.92 -15.97 -1.48
N VAL A 253 18.96 -16.12 -2.31
CA VAL A 253 19.10 -15.33 -3.54
C VAL A 253 17.93 -15.58 -4.49
N ALA A 254 17.54 -16.83 -4.71
CA ALA A 254 16.41 -17.17 -5.57
C ALA A 254 15.09 -16.58 -5.07
N LYS A 255 14.80 -16.74 -3.77
CA LYS A 255 13.59 -16.19 -3.12
C LYS A 255 13.57 -14.67 -3.18
N LEU A 256 14.69 -13.99 -2.96
CA LEU A 256 14.77 -12.54 -3.06
C LEU A 256 14.52 -12.06 -4.50
N GLN A 257 15.06 -12.74 -5.50
CA GLN A 257 14.82 -12.44 -6.92
C GLN A 257 13.34 -12.61 -7.30
N VAL A 258 12.71 -13.68 -6.83
CA VAL A 258 11.27 -13.94 -7.03
C VAL A 258 10.44 -12.88 -6.33
N TYR A 259 10.76 -12.54 -5.08
CA TYR A 259 10.05 -11.50 -4.33
C TYR A 259 10.12 -10.14 -5.03
N CYS A 260 11.29 -9.75 -5.54
CA CYS A 260 11.45 -8.50 -6.30
C CYS A 260 10.62 -8.51 -7.60
N SER A 261 10.59 -9.64 -8.31
CA SER A 261 9.98 -9.72 -9.64
C SER A 261 8.45 -9.91 -9.56
N GLU A 262 7.99 -10.83 -8.72
CA GLU A 262 6.61 -11.30 -8.69
C GLU A 262 5.79 -10.61 -7.60
N ASP A 263 6.21 -10.68 -6.34
CA ASP A 263 5.46 -10.11 -5.22
C ASP A 263 5.45 -8.58 -5.26
N LEU A 264 6.63 -7.97 -5.44
CA LEU A 264 6.78 -6.52 -5.55
C LEU A 264 6.52 -6.03 -6.97
N GLY A 265 7.34 -6.43 -7.95
CA GLY A 265 7.32 -5.86 -9.29
C GLY A 265 6.01 -6.04 -10.06
N ALA A 266 5.58 -7.29 -10.26
CA ALA A 266 4.41 -7.63 -11.08
C ALA A 266 3.05 -7.45 -10.37
N PHE A 267 3.08 -7.18 -9.06
CA PHE A 267 1.88 -7.03 -8.25
C PHE A 267 1.89 -5.76 -7.40
N TYR A 268 2.56 -5.75 -6.25
CA TYR A 268 2.36 -4.69 -5.26
C TYR A 268 2.76 -3.30 -5.77
N LEU A 269 3.98 -3.17 -6.30
CA LEU A 269 4.49 -1.90 -6.83
C LEU A 269 3.73 -1.46 -8.09
N ASP A 270 3.25 -2.40 -8.90
CA ASP A 270 2.45 -2.07 -10.09
C ASP A 270 1.08 -1.47 -9.70
N VAL A 271 0.40 -2.08 -8.74
CA VAL A 271 -0.87 -1.58 -8.18
C VAL A 271 -0.65 -0.24 -7.47
N LEU A 272 0.48 -0.06 -6.78
CA LEU A 272 0.76 1.15 -6.02
C LEU A 272 1.08 2.39 -6.86
N LYS A 273 1.55 2.25 -8.11
CA LYS A 273 1.94 3.41 -8.95
C LYS A 273 0.85 4.47 -9.03
N ASP A 274 -0.39 4.04 -9.24
CA ASP A 274 -1.52 4.97 -9.32
C ASP A 274 -1.69 5.71 -7.99
N ARG A 275 -1.78 4.97 -6.88
CA ARG A 275 -1.87 5.56 -5.52
C ARG A 275 -0.72 6.52 -5.20
N LEU A 276 0.52 6.16 -5.53
CA LEU A 276 1.71 6.96 -5.20
C LEU A 276 1.81 8.24 -6.04
N TYR A 277 1.29 8.24 -7.26
CA TYR A 277 1.45 9.34 -8.21
C TYR A 277 0.24 10.25 -8.35
N THR A 278 -0.97 9.76 -8.06
CA THR A 278 -2.21 10.52 -8.28
C THR A 278 -2.83 11.06 -7.01
N THR A 279 -2.52 10.49 -5.83
CA THR A 279 -3.09 10.96 -4.56
C THR A 279 -2.27 12.09 -3.94
N ALA A 280 -2.91 12.92 -3.12
CA ALA A 280 -2.25 14.04 -2.46
C ALA A 280 -1.07 13.57 -1.58
N PRO A 281 0.03 14.36 -1.48
CA PRO A 281 1.26 13.94 -0.82
C PRO A 281 1.11 13.42 0.63
N LYS A 282 0.14 13.97 1.38
CA LYS A 282 -0.12 13.63 2.78
C LYS A 282 -1.38 12.77 2.99
N SER A 283 -1.97 12.25 1.92
CA SER A 283 -3.17 11.40 2.03
C SER A 283 -2.85 10.09 2.78
N LEU A 284 -3.83 9.58 3.53
CA LEU A 284 -3.71 8.26 4.18
C LEU A 284 -3.34 7.17 3.18
N ALA A 285 -3.95 7.19 1.99
CA ALA A 285 -3.66 6.24 0.93
C ALA A 285 -2.18 6.26 0.52
N ARG A 286 -1.56 7.44 0.39
CA ARG A 286 -0.11 7.53 0.08
C ARG A 286 0.74 7.14 1.29
N ARG A 287 0.44 7.65 2.48
CA ARG A 287 1.23 7.40 3.69
C ARG A 287 1.18 5.95 4.16
N SER A 288 0.06 5.26 3.97
CA SER A 288 -0.07 3.81 4.22
C SER A 288 0.87 3.02 3.31
N ALA A 289 0.91 3.34 2.00
CA ALA A 289 1.82 2.70 1.06
C ALA A 289 3.29 2.99 1.42
N GLN A 290 3.63 4.24 1.73
CA GLN A 290 5.00 4.62 2.12
C GLN A 290 5.45 3.97 3.42
N THR A 291 4.56 3.83 4.40
CA THR A 291 4.83 3.09 5.66
C THR A 291 5.23 1.65 5.36
N ALA A 292 4.45 0.95 4.51
CA ALA A 292 4.76 -0.42 4.13
C ALA A 292 6.06 -0.52 3.32
N LEU A 293 6.26 0.36 2.32
CA LEU A 293 7.49 0.40 1.53
C LEU A 293 8.73 0.66 2.39
N TRP A 294 8.62 1.53 3.40
CA TRP A 294 9.72 1.83 4.31
C TRP A 294 10.13 0.60 5.14
N HIS A 295 9.17 -0.12 5.72
CA HIS A 295 9.47 -1.37 6.45
C HIS A 295 10.03 -2.47 5.55
N ILE A 296 9.48 -2.63 4.34
CA ILE A 296 10.01 -3.57 3.33
C ILE A 296 11.45 -3.21 2.97
N THR A 297 11.76 -1.92 2.83
CA THR A 297 13.12 -1.43 2.52
C THR A 297 14.08 -1.72 3.67
N GLN A 298 13.67 -1.48 4.93
CA GLN A 298 14.47 -1.85 6.11
C GLN A 298 14.85 -3.33 6.10
N ALA A 299 13.87 -4.21 5.85
CA ALA A 299 14.08 -5.65 5.87
C ALA A 299 14.92 -6.13 4.67
N MET A 300 14.59 -5.68 3.46
CA MET A 300 15.27 -6.08 2.22
C MET A 300 16.76 -5.71 2.22
N LEU A 301 17.13 -4.53 2.72
CA LEU A 301 18.54 -4.12 2.84
C LEU A 301 19.34 -5.06 3.75
N ARG A 302 18.71 -5.57 4.82
CA ARG A 302 19.34 -6.49 5.78
C ARG A 302 19.42 -7.92 5.25
N TRP A 303 18.42 -8.37 4.49
CA TRP A 303 18.46 -9.67 3.84
C TRP A 303 19.57 -9.75 2.79
N MET A 304 19.80 -8.67 2.05
CA MET A 304 20.80 -8.64 0.98
C MET A 304 22.23 -8.39 1.50
N ALA A 305 22.41 -7.70 2.63
CA ALA A 305 23.73 -7.29 3.12
C ALA A 305 24.80 -8.41 3.20
N PRO A 306 24.47 -9.67 3.57
CA PRO A 306 25.46 -10.75 3.61
C PRO A 306 26.12 -11.07 2.25
N PHE A 307 25.39 -10.94 1.13
CA PHE A 307 25.89 -11.33 -0.20
C PHE A 307 25.90 -10.19 -1.23
N MET A 308 25.17 -9.10 -0.99
CA MET A 308 25.15 -7.85 -1.76
C MET A 308 25.68 -6.67 -0.94
N SER A 309 26.86 -6.85 -0.35
CA SER A 309 27.38 -6.00 0.74
C SER A 309 27.61 -4.55 0.32
N PHE A 310 28.20 -4.32 -0.85
CA PHE A 310 28.50 -2.96 -1.31
C PHE A 310 27.23 -2.20 -1.67
N THR A 311 26.28 -2.88 -2.31
CA THR A 311 24.98 -2.33 -2.72
C THR A 311 24.12 -2.01 -1.51
N ALA A 312 24.13 -2.89 -0.50
CA ALA A 312 23.41 -2.67 0.74
C ALA A 312 23.95 -1.45 1.49
N GLU A 313 25.27 -1.33 1.63
CA GLU A 313 25.91 -0.18 2.31
C GLU A 313 25.70 1.13 1.53
N GLU A 314 25.82 1.11 0.20
CA GLU A 314 25.53 2.25 -0.68
C GLU A 314 24.09 2.76 -0.49
N ALA A 315 23.12 1.84 -0.53
CA ALA A 315 21.71 2.17 -0.38
C ALA A 315 21.36 2.58 1.06
N TRP A 316 22.01 1.99 2.06
CA TRP A 316 21.80 2.31 3.46
C TRP A 316 22.16 3.76 3.80
N ALA A 317 23.26 4.26 3.23
CA ALA A 317 23.66 5.66 3.40
C ALA A 317 22.59 6.66 2.90
N ILE A 318 21.81 6.27 1.88
CA ILE A 318 20.69 7.05 1.34
C ILE A 318 19.44 6.89 2.21
N PHE A 319 19.13 5.66 2.61
CA PHE A 319 17.88 5.32 3.28
C PHE A 319 17.87 5.71 4.77
N ALA A 320 19.01 5.57 5.45
CA ALA A 320 19.15 5.78 6.89
C ALA A 320 20.42 6.61 7.18
N PRO A 321 20.50 7.86 6.69
CA PRO A 321 21.68 8.70 6.86
C PRO A 321 22.00 8.90 8.35
N GLY A 322 23.28 8.76 8.71
CA GLY A 322 23.76 8.93 10.08
C GLY A 322 23.51 7.75 11.03
N ARG A 323 22.97 6.61 10.56
CA ARG A 323 22.71 5.42 11.40
C ARG A 323 23.85 4.39 11.43
N GLY A 324 25.07 4.79 11.07
CA GLY A 324 26.21 3.90 10.94
C GLY A 324 26.07 2.93 9.76
N SER A 325 26.93 1.92 9.71
CA SER A 325 26.93 0.92 8.63
C SER A 325 25.78 -0.08 8.77
N ILE A 326 25.28 -0.60 7.64
CA ILE A 326 24.28 -1.68 7.62
C ILE A 326 24.79 -2.94 8.34
N PHE A 327 26.10 -3.17 8.32
CA PHE A 327 26.74 -4.34 8.94
C PHE A 327 26.71 -4.32 10.47
N MET A 328 26.31 -3.20 11.08
CA MET A 328 26.11 -3.06 12.52
C MET A 328 24.63 -3.17 12.92
N GLN A 329 23.74 -3.47 11.97
CA GLN A 329 22.30 -3.57 12.20
C GLN A 329 21.86 -5.02 12.36
N THR A 330 20.84 -5.24 13.20
CA THR A 330 20.16 -6.53 13.31
C THR A 330 19.00 -6.61 12.30
N TYR A 331 18.47 -7.82 12.06
CA TYR A 331 17.28 -8.01 11.22
C TYR A 331 16.10 -7.13 11.68
N TRP A 332 15.33 -6.65 10.70
CA TRP A 332 14.24 -5.72 10.98
C TRP A 332 13.06 -6.48 11.62
N PRO A 333 12.52 -6.02 12.76
CA PRO A 333 11.42 -6.71 13.43
C PRO A 333 10.11 -6.48 12.67
N LEU A 334 9.77 -7.40 11.76
CA LEU A 334 8.46 -7.45 11.13
C LEU A 334 7.46 -8.13 12.08
N ALA A 335 6.19 -7.71 12.03
CA ALA A 335 5.13 -8.34 12.79
C ALA A 335 4.88 -9.77 12.29
N THR A 336 4.45 -10.67 13.18
CA THR A 336 4.17 -12.07 12.84
C THR A 336 3.26 -12.16 11.60
N PRO A 337 3.55 -13.06 10.64
CA PRO A 337 2.75 -13.18 9.43
C PRO A 337 1.29 -13.50 9.74
N ASP A 338 0.37 -12.70 9.21
CA ASP A 338 -1.07 -12.96 9.29
C ASP A 338 -1.45 -14.04 8.26
N ALA A 339 -1.53 -15.30 8.72
CA ALA A 339 -1.82 -16.45 7.87
C ALA A 339 -3.19 -16.34 7.16
N ALA A 340 -4.19 -15.74 7.82
CA ALA A 340 -5.52 -15.55 7.23
C ALA A 340 -5.48 -14.51 6.11
N LEU A 341 -4.77 -13.40 6.32
CA LEU A 341 -4.57 -12.37 5.31
C LEU A 341 -3.75 -12.90 4.12
N LEU A 342 -2.69 -13.67 4.37
CA LEU A 342 -1.91 -14.31 3.31
C LEU A 342 -2.76 -15.26 2.47
N ALA A 343 -3.58 -16.11 3.10
CA ALA A 343 -4.48 -17.03 2.40
C ALA A 343 -5.54 -16.28 1.58
N LYS A 344 -6.13 -15.22 2.15
CA LYS A 344 -7.08 -14.33 1.47
C LYS A 344 -6.47 -13.78 0.19
N TRP A 345 -5.29 -13.16 0.27
CA TRP A 345 -4.65 -12.52 -0.87
C TRP A 345 -4.04 -13.50 -1.88
N ALA A 346 -3.66 -14.71 -1.46
CA ALA A 346 -3.30 -15.78 -2.39
C ALA A 346 -4.48 -16.12 -3.32
N ALA A 347 -5.70 -16.23 -2.79
CA ALA A 347 -6.90 -16.47 -3.60
C ALA A 347 -7.22 -15.28 -4.52
N VAL A 348 -7.08 -14.04 -4.04
CA VAL A 348 -7.25 -12.83 -4.87
C VAL A 348 -6.26 -12.79 -6.03
N ARG A 349 -4.99 -13.10 -5.76
CA ARG A 349 -3.94 -13.15 -6.79
C ARG A 349 -4.19 -14.24 -7.83
N ALA A 350 -4.68 -15.41 -7.45
CA ALA A 350 -5.02 -16.47 -8.39
C ALA A 350 -6.12 -16.03 -9.39
N VAL A 351 -7.12 -15.28 -8.91
CA VAL A 351 -8.12 -14.67 -9.81
C VAL A 351 -7.45 -13.64 -10.72
N ARG A 352 -6.60 -12.75 -10.19
CA ARG A 352 -5.87 -11.75 -10.99
C ARG A 352 -5.01 -12.39 -12.08
N GLU A 353 -4.32 -13.49 -11.79
CA GLU A 353 -3.51 -14.20 -12.79
C GLU A 353 -4.37 -14.71 -13.96
N THR A 354 -5.56 -15.24 -13.65
CA THR A 354 -6.52 -15.67 -14.68
C THR A 354 -6.98 -14.50 -15.55
N VAL A 355 -7.27 -13.35 -14.93
CA VAL A 355 -7.64 -12.11 -15.65
C VAL A 355 -6.50 -11.60 -16.52
N ASN A 356 -5.29 -11.51 -15.96
CA ASN A 356 -4.11 -11.03 -16.69
C ASN A 356 -3.80 -11.90 -17.91
N LYS A 357 -3.98 -13.21 -17.79
CA LYS A 357 -3.82 -14.12 -18.93
C LYS A 357 -4.82 -13.80 -20.04
N ALA A 358 -6.10 -13.62 -19.72
CA ALA A 358 -7.11 -13.27 -20.70
C ALA A 358 -6.85 -11.89 -21.36
N ILE A 359 -6.35 -10.92 -20.58
CA ILE A 359 -5.94 -9.61 -21.11
C ILE A 359 -4.73 -9.77 -22.05
N GLU A 360 -3.76 -10.61 -21.72
CA GLU A 360 -2.59 -10.84 -22.57
C GLU A 360 -2.94 -11.56 -23.87
N ASP A 361 -3.87 -12.52 -23.83
CA ASP A 361 -4.40 -13.19 -25.02
C ASP A 361 -5.08 -12.16 -25.95
N LEU A 362 -5.88 -11.26 -25.39
CA LEU A 362 -6.53 -10.16 -26.13
C LEU A 362 -5.52 -9.14 -26.67
N ARG A 363 -4.47 -8.82 -25.89
CA ARG A 363 -3.37 -7.93 -26.29
C ARG A 363 -2.59 -8.51 -27.46
N SER A 364 -2.26 -9.79 -27.40
CA SER A 364 -1.55 -10.51 -28.46
C SER A 364 -2.36 -10.56 -29.76
N ALA A 365 -3.70 -10.57 -29.66
CA ALA A 365 -4.61 -10.47 -30.79
C ALA A 365 -4.83 -9.03 -31.30
N GLY A 366 -4.21 -8.02 -30.66
CA GLY A 366 -4.33 -6.61 -31.03
C GLY A 366 -5.62 -5.92 -30.55
N GLY A 367 -6.39 -6.56 -29.67
CA GLY A 367 -7.68 -6.03 -29.18
C GLY A 367 -7.54 -4.95 -28.09
N VAL A 368 -6.46 -4.98 -27.31
CA VAL A 368 -6.13 -3.96 -26.29
C VAL A 368 -4.64 -3.65 -26.30
N GLY A 369 -4.27 -2.41 -26.00
CA GLY A 369 -2.88 -2.03 -25.75
C GLY A 369 -2.55 -2.13 -24.26
N ALA A 370 -3.12 -1.20 -23.46
CA ALA A 370 -2.93 -1.16 -22.01
C ALA A 370 -4.02 -1.97 -21.29
N SER A 371 -3.68 -2.62 -20.17
CA SER A 371 -4.66 -3.35 -19.36
C SER A 371 -5.82 -2.46 -18.87
N LEU A 372 -5.60 -1.15 -18.72
CA LEU A 372 -6.62 -0.16 -18.33
C LEU A 372 -7.73 0.02 -19.38
N GLN A 373 -7.55 -0.49 -20.60
CA GLN A 373 -8.57 -0.45 -21.66
C GLN A 373 -9.52 -1.65 -21.61
N ALA A 374 -9.20 -2.67 -20.81
CA ALA A 374 -10.00 -3.88 -20.72
C ALA A 374 -11.09 -3.75 -19.66
N GLU A 375 -12.34 -4.03 -20.04
CA GLU A 375 -13.43 -4.29 -19.11
C GLU A 375 -13.57 -5.80 -18.91
N VAL A 376 -13.61 -6.25 -17.65
CA VAL A 376 -13.57 -7.68 -17.31
C VAL A 376 -14.86 -8.08 -16.60
N THR A 377 -15.60 -9.01 -17.23
CA THR A 377 -16.73 -9.69 -16.59
C THR A 377 -16.27 -11.05 -16.08
N LEU A 378 -16.44 -11.32 -14.78
CA LEU A 378 -16.04 -12.56 -14.13
C LEU A 378 -17.26 -13.37 -13.70
N THR A 379 -17.27 -14.66 -14.03
CA THR A 379 -18.18 -15.64 -13.42
C THR A 379 -17.37 -16.47 -12.43
N VAL A 380 -17.70 -16.38 -11.14
CA VAL A 380 -16.97 -17.04 -10.07
C VAL A 380 -17.92 -17.71 -9.08
N PRO A 381 -17.48 -18.74 -8.33
CA PRO A 381 -18.26 -19.32 -7.24
C PRO A 381 -18.63 -18.28 -6.16
N PRO A 382 -19.71 -18.51 -5.36
CA PRO A 382 -20.17 -17.56 -4.35
C PRO A 382 -19.09 -17.16 -3.32
N GLU A 383 -18.23 -18.09 -2.93
CA GLU A 383 -17.12 -17.84 -1.99
C GLU A 383 -16.09 -16.86 -2.57
N THR A 384 -15.68 -17.05 -3.82
CA THR A 384 -14.77 -16.15 -4.53
C THR A 384 -15.43 -14.79 -4.78
N HIS A 385 -16.73 -14.76 -5.09
CA HIS A 385 -17.47 -13.51 -5.22
C HIS A 385 -17.46 -12.72 -3.93
N ALA A 386 -17.76 -13.35 -2.79
CA ALA A 386 -17.73 -12.70 -1.47
C ALA A 386 -16.33 -12.17 -1.13
N LEU A 387 -15.28 -12.95 -1.45
CA LEU A 387 -13.89 -12.53 -1.31
C LEU A 387 -13.59 -11.27 -2.13
N LEU A 388 -13.90 -11.27 -3.44
CA LEU A 388 -13.64 -10.12 -4.32
C LEU A 388 -14.46 -8.89 -3.92
N ALA A 389 -15.71 -9.08 -3.48
CA ALA A 389 -16.56 -8.01 -2.98
C ALA A 389 -15.97 -7.34 -1.73
N SER A 390 -15.25 -8.10 -0.87
CA SER A 390 -14.58 -7.55 0.31
C SER A 390 -13.42 -6.61 0.02
N LEU A 391 -12.90 -6.57 -1.22
CA LEU A 391 -11.80 -5.69 -1.62
C LEU A 391 -12.27 -4.30 -2.08
N GLY A 392 -13.56 -4.12 -2.34
CA GLY A 392 -14.12 -2.83 -2.71
C GLY A 392 -14.23 -1.92 -1.48
N GLY A 393 -13.42 -0.86 -1.44
CA GLY A 393 -13.50 0.18 -0.40
C GLY A 393 -14.95 0.61 -0.16
N ASN A 394 -15.26 0.77 1.13
CA ASN A 394 -16.52 1.10 1.81
C ASN A 394 -17.78 1.46 0.98
N GLY A 395 -17.71 2.23 -0.11
CA GLY A 395 -18.87 2.60 -0.94
C GLY A 395 -19.63 1.45 -1.63
N ARG A 396 -19.00 0.34 -2.00
CA ARG A 396 -19.72 -0.78 -2.66
C ARG A 396 -20.62 -1.57 -1.70
N GLY A 397 -20.19 -1.73 -0.45
CA GLY A 397 -21.01 -2.37 0.59
C GLY A 397 -22.28 -1.58 0.90
N ILE A 398 -22.19 -0.24 0.85
CA ILE A 398 -23.32 0.66 1.04
C ILE A 398 -24.28 0.62 -0.14
N LEU A 399 -23.80 0.61 -1.39
CA LEU A 399 -24.69 0.46 -2.55
C LEU A 399 -25.44 -0.88 -2.52
N ALA A 400 -24.75 -1.96 -2.15
CA ALA A 400 -25.39 -3.26 -1.92
C ALA A 400 -26.39 -3.21 -0.76
N GLY A 401 -26.08 -2.49 0.32
CA GLY A 401 -26.95 -2.29 1.47
C GLY A 401 -28.18 -1.42 1.20
N ILE A 402 -28.03 -0.34 0.41
CA ILE A 402 -29.12 0.50 -0.07
C ILE A 402 -30.02 -0.34 -0.98
N ALA A 403 -29.43 -1.06 -1.93
CA ALA A 403 -30.17 -1.95 -2.85
C ALA A 403 -30.89 -3.08 -2.11
N ALA A 404 -30.31 -3.62 -1.04
CA ALA A 404 -30.92 -4.63 -0.18
C ALA A 404 -31.90 -4.09 0.87
N GLY A 405 -32.06 -2.75 0.98
CA GLY A 405 -32.94 -2.11 1.96
C GLY A 405 -32.44 -2.16 3.41
N THR A 406 -31.18 -2.52 3.64
CA THR A 406 -30.55 -2.56 4.97
C THR A 406 -29.90 -1.24 5.36
N HIS A 407 -29.59 -0.38 4.38
CA HIS A 407 -29.05 0.96 4.60
C HIS A 407 -30.05 2.02 4.14
N HIS A 408 -30.38 2.95 5.04
CA HIS A 408 -31.35 4.02 4.83
C HIS A 408 -30.60 5.34 4.88
N VAL A 409 -30.49 6.04 3.75
CA VAL A 409 -29.57 7.16 3.59
C VAL A 409 -30.32 8.47 3.38
N ALA A 410 -30.04 9.47 4.21
CA ALA A 410 -30.46 10.84 3.95
C ALA A 410 -29.44 11.53 3.04
N VAL A 411 -29.90 12.18 1.98
CA VAL A 411 -29.04 12.87 1.01
C VAL A 411 -29.09 14.37 1.29
N ALA A 412 -27.98 14.92 1.78
CA ALA A 412 -27.80 16.31 2.14
C ALA A 412 -26.72 16.95 1.24
N LEU A 413 -26.96 16.96 -0.07
CA LEU A 413 -26.06 17.63 -1.01
C LEU A 413 -26.20 19.14 -0.83
N GLN A 414 -25.07 19.82 -0.66
CA GLN A 414 -24.98 21.24 -0.37
C GLN A 414 -25.60 22.06 -1.51
N THR A 415 -26.87 22.43 -1.38
CA THR A 415 -27.40 23.58 -2.09
C THR A 415 -26.99 24.82 -1.32
N MET A 416 -26.50 25.86 -2.00
CA MET A 416 -26.14 27.17 -1.41
C MET A 416 -27.26 27.83 -0.56
N HIS A 417 -28.46 27.22 -0.45
CA HIS A 417 -29.59 27.71 0.33
C HIS A 417 -30.27 26.69 1.27
N SER A 418 -29.56 25.69 1.80
CA SER A 418 -29.91 25.22 3.17
C SER A 418 -29.51 26.24 4.25
N VAL A 419 -28.82 27.31 3.83
CA VAL A 419 -28.49 28.50 4.63
C VAL A 419 -29.70 29.43 4.65
N VAL A 420 -30.45 29.43 5.75
CA VAL A 420 -31.11 30.66 6.22
C VAL A 420 -30.02 31.74 6.27
N PRO A 421 -30.25 32.96 5.74
CA PRO A 421 -29.29 34.05 5.91
C PRO A 421 -28.84 34.13 7.39
N GLY A 422 -27.58 33.74 7.67
CA GLY A 422 -27.01 33.76 9.03
C GLY A 422 -26.67 32.42 9.72
N SER A 423 -26.75 31.25 9.08
CA SER A 423 -26.17 30.01 9.64
C SER A 423 -25.24 29.30 8.66
N PRO A 424 -23.93 29.53 8.74
CA PRO A 424 -23.01 28.96 7.78
C PRO A 424 -22.67 27.50 8.14
N PHE A 425 -22.87 26.60 7.17
CA PHE A 425 -22.24 25.28 7.18
C PHE A 425 -20.81 25.45 6.67
N HIS A 426 -19.84 25.11 7.51
CA HIS A 426 -18.42 25.27 7.23
C HIS A 426 -17.72 23.92 7.32
N ALA A 427 -17.01 23.56 6.26
CA ALA A 427 -16.09 22.44 6.27
C ALA A 427 -14.66 22.97 6.43
N SER A 428 -13.91 22.35 7.32
CA SER A 428 -12.50 22.65 7.54
C SER A 428 -11.70 21.35 7.54
N TRP A 429 -10.44 21.43 7.12
CA TRP A 429 -9.53 20.30 7.16
C TRP A 429 -8.55 20.49 8.30
N SER A 430 -8.49 19.53 9.22
CA SER A 430 -7.33 19.41 10.12
C SER A 430 -6.60 18.13 9.76
N ALA A 431 -5.27 18.13 9.94
CA ALA A 431 -4.21 17.21 9.48
C ALA A 431 -4.50 15.72 9.14
N SER A 432 -5.64 15.13 9.48
CA SER A 432 -6.02 13.76 9.12
C SER A 432 -7.52 13.52 8.86
N GLU A 433 -8.44 14.46 9.12
CA GLU A 433 -9.88 14.20 9.05
C GLU A 433 -10.71 15.42 8.61
N PRO A 434 -11.80 15.23 7.83
CA PRO A 434 -12.74 16.30 7.55
C PRO A 434 -13.45 16.70 8.85
N ALA A 435 -13.42 17.99 9.16
CA ALA A 435 -14.13 18.55 10.29
C ALA A 435 -15.28 19.41 9.78
N LEU A 436 -16.52 19.02 10.10
CA LEU A 436 -17.71 19.77 9.75
C LEU A 436 -18.16 20.63 10.93
N SER A 437 -18.73 21.80 10.62
CA SER A 437 -19.34 22.70 11.59
C SER A 437 -20.54 23.42 10.98
N GLY A 438 -21.48 23.84 11.83
CA GLY A 438 -22.72 24.48 11.39
C GLY A 438 -23.87 23.48 11.25
N ALA A 439 -24.83 23.79 10.38
CA ALA A 439 -26.07 23.03 10.29
C ALA A 439 -26.54 22.81 8.84
N LEU A 440 -27.10 21.64 8.58
CA LEU A 440 -27.88 21.34 7.38
C LEU A 440 -29.32 21.10 7.83
N ILE A 441 -30.25 21.95 7.40
CA ILE A 441 -31.62 21.99 7.91
C ILE A 441 -32.58 21.52 6.83
N GLY A 442 -33.64 20.81 7.23
CA GLY A 442 -34.74 20.48 6.34
C GLY A 442 -34.46 19.30 5.40
N ILE A 443 -33.61 18.35 5.80
CA ILE A 443 -33.27 17.17 5.00
C ILE A 443 -34.37 16.11 5.13
N ASP A 444 -34.84 15.56 4.01
CA ASP A 444 -35.79 14.45 4.02
C ASP A 444 -35.22 13.24 4.78
N CYS A 445 -35.98 12.73 5.75
CA CYS A 445 -35.50 11.68 6.66
C CYS A 445 -36.17 10.34 6.32
N PRO A 446 -35.44 9.35 5.75
CA PRO A 446 -36.00 8.02 5.56
C PRO A 446 -36.26 7.33 6.92
N PRO A 447 -37.32 6.50 7.02
CA PRO A 447 -37.56 5.68 8.21
C PRO A 447 -36.33 4.82 8.52
N GLY A 448 -35.86 4.80 9.76
CA GLY A 448 -34.71 3.96 10.12
C GLY A 448 -33.35 4.46 9.59
N LEU A 449 -33.21 5.76 9.32
CA LEU A 449 -31.96 6.44 8.92
C LEU A 449 -30.71 5.81 9.55
N THR A 450 -29.83 5.26 8.71
CA THR A 450 -28.56 4.64 9.12
C THR A 450 -27.35 5.49 8.74
N HIS A 451 -27.40 6.23 7.64
CA HIS A 451 -26.29 7.08 7.16
C HIS A 451 -26.77 8.39 6.54
N VAL A 452 -25.88 9.37 6.47
CA VAL A 452 -26.08 10.67 5.82
C VAL A 452 -25.02 10.84 4.74
N LEU A 453 -25.43 11.14 3.52
CA LEU A 453 -24.55 11.49 2.41
C LEU A 453 -24.54 13.00 2.24
N THR A 454 -23.40 13.65 2.43
CA THR A 454 -23.26 15.12 2.32
C THR A 454 -22.04 15.49 1.47
N GLY A 455 -22.15 16.60 0.74
CA GLY A 455 -21.04 17.16 -0.04
C GLY A 455 -20.54 18.46 0.57
N CYS A 456 -19.25 18.76 0.42
CA CYS A 456 -18.65 20.03 0.84
C CYS A 456 -17.37 20.34 0.07
N GLU A 457 -16.98 21.61 0.01
CA GLU A 457 -15.65 22.00 -0.43
C GLU A 457 -14.68 22.00 0.75
N ILE A 458 -13.54 21.34 0.60
CA ILE A 458 -12.48 21.34 1.61
C ILE A 458 -11.14 21.68 0.95
N ALA A 459 -10.52 22.77 1.40
CA ALA A 459 -9.24 23.25 0.88
C ALA A 459 -9.20 23.44 -0.66
N GLY A 460 -10.34 23.81 -1.27
CA GLY A 460 -10.47 23.99 -2.71
C GLY A 460 -10.77 22.72 -3.51
N GLU A 461 -10.99 21.58 -2.86
CA GLU A 461 -11.44 20.34 -3.50
C GLU A 461 -12.88 19.99 -3.11
N ASP A 462 -13.68 19.55 -4.09
CA ASP A 462 -15.01 18.97 -3.84
C ASP A 462 -14.86 17.63 -3.13
N VAL A 463 -15.57 17.45 -2.03
CA VAL A 463 -15.52 16.24 -1.21
C VAL A 463 -16.93 15.71 -0.97
N LEU A 464 -17.07 14.40 -1.04
CA LEU A 464 -18.28 13.66 -0.70
C LEU A 464 -18.02 12.85 0.57
N LEU A 465 -18.89 13.03 1.54
CA LEU A 465 -18.83 12.40 2.85
C LEU A 465 -20.05 11.51 3.06
N LEU A 466 -19.84 10.36 3.68
CA LEU A 466 -20.88 9.49 4.18
C LEU A 466 -20.69 9.24 5.67
N ILE A 467 -21.65 9.71 6.45
CA ILE A 467 -21.55 9.81 7.90
C ILE A 467 -22.57 8.84 8.52
N PRO A 468 -22.17 7.90 9.39
CA PRO A 468 -23.13 7.10 10.15
C PRO A 468 -24.08 7.99 10.96
N ALA A 469 -25.37 7.66 10.99
CA ALA A 469 -26.37 8.42 11.74
C ALA A 469 -26.18 8.38 13.26
N THR A 470 -25.30 7.50 13.75
CA THR A 470 -24.91 7.34 15.16
C THR A 470 -23.57 8.01 15.50
N ASP A 471 -22.97 8.75 14.57
CA ASP A 471 -21.67 9.39 14.77
C ASP A 471 -21.72 10.42 15.91
N ALA A 472 -20.72 10.40 16.79
CA ALA A 472 -20.65 11.27 17.96
C ALA A 472 -20.41 12.74 17.58
N GLY A 473 -19.87 13.02 16.38
CA GLY A 473 -19.65 14.37 15.85
C GLY A 473 -20.90 15.07 15.31
N MET A 474 -22.04 14.36 15.19
CA MET A 474 -23.26 14.86 14.56
C MET A 474 -24.48 14.66 15.45
N THR A 475 -25.21 15.75 15.71
CA THR A 475 -26.50 15.70 16.40
C THR A 475 -27.64 15.74 15.38
N LEU A 476 -28.57 14.79 15.48
CA LEU A 476 -29.74 14.71 14.61
C LEU A 476 -30.98 15.27 15.33
N ARG A 477 -31.61 16.30 14.75
CA ARG A 477 -32.90 16.83 15.23
C ARG A 477 -34.01 16.45 14.26
N ARG A 478 -34.84 15.47 14.65
CA ARG A 478 -35.98 15.02 13.84
C ARG A 478 -37.21 15.88 14.10
N HIS A 479 -37.92 16.24 13.04
CA HIS A 479 -39.19 16.97 13.07
C HIS A 479 -40.05 16.64 11.84
N GLU A 480 -41.27 17.16 11.79
CA GLU A 480 -42.19 16.97 10.67
C GLU A 480 -42.44 18.32 9.98
N ARG A 481 -42.32 18.34 8.65
CA ARG A 481 -42.64 19.53 7.85
C ARG A 481 -44.14 19.76 7.78
N ILE A 482 -44.55 20.95 7.32
CA ILE A 482 -45.97 21.30 7.18
C ILE A 482 -46.74 20.35 6.24
N ASP A 483 -46.05 19.68 5.31
CA ASP A 483 -46.60 18.68 4.38
C ASP A 483 -46.62 17.25 4.96
N GLY A 484 -46.25 17.09 6.23
CA GLY A 484 -46.28 15.81 6.95
C GLY A 484 -45.08 14.90 6.69
N ARG A 485 -44.07 15.36 5.95
CA ARG A 485 -42.87 14.55 5.67
C ARG A 485 -41.92 14.52 6.86
N PRO A 486 -41.40 13.33 7.24
CA PRO A 486 -40.33 13.23 8.22
C PRO A 486 -39.07 13.96 7.73
N THR A 487 -38.49 14.76 8.62
CA THR A 487 -37.37 15.63 8.30
C THR A 487 -36.34 15.59 9.42
N VAL A 488 -35.08 15.79 9.07
CA VAL A 488 -33.97 15.82 10.00
C VAL A 488 -33.10 17.04 9.74
N ASP A 489 -32.72 17.74 10.81
CA ASP A 489 -31.66 18.72 10.80
C ASP A 489 -30.38 18.06 11.33
N LEU A 490 -29.27 18.29 10.64
CA LEU A 490 -27.94 17.79 10.98
C LEU A 490 -27.17 18.94 11.61
N LEU A 491 -26.79 18.79 12.88
CA LEU A 491 -26.07 19.80 13.65
C LEU A 491 -24.66 19.29 13.95
N PHE A 492 -23.65 20.04 13.52
CA PHE A 492 -22.24 19.73 13.76
C PHE A 492 -21.68 20.72 14.79
N GLY A 493 -20.92 20.20 15.75
CA GLY A 493 -20.20 21.03 16.73
C GLY A 493 -19.11 21.88 16.10
N GLU A 494 -18.35 22.63 16.91
CA GLU A 494 -17.14 23.31 16.41
C GLU A 494 -16.12 22.26 15.94
N ALA A 495 -15.89 22.22 14.62
CA ALA A 495 -14.92 21.33 13.96
C ALA A 495 -15.03 19.86 14.38
N ALA A 496 -16.24 19.28 14.31
CA ALA A 496 -16.47 17.88 14.65
C ALA A 496 -15.72 16.95 13.66
N PRO A 497 -14.72 16.18 14.11
CA PRO A 497 -13.98 15.26 13.26
C PRO A 497 -14.86 14.06 12.87
N LEU A 498 -14.78 13.64 11.62
CA LEU A 498 -15.58 12.53 11.06
C LEU A 498 -14.64 11.47 10.44
N PRO A 499 -14.02 10.62 11.27
CA PRO A 499 -13.07 9.61 10.82
C PRO A 499 -13.75 8.61 9.89
N GLY A 500 -13.15 8.33 8.74
CA GLY A 500 -13.66 7.34 7.78
C GLY A 500 -14.91 7.77 7.01
N ALA A 501 -15.39 9.00 7.18
CA ALA A 501 -16.54 9.51 6.45
C ALA A 501 -16.24 9.87 4.99
N LEU A 502 -14.96 9.98 4.58
CA LEU A 502 -14.60 10.33 3.20
C LEU A 502 -15.02 9.25 2.21
N LEU A 503 -15.98 9.57 1.34
CA LEU A 503 -16.44 8.69 0.27
C LEU A 503 -15.71 8.95 -1.06
N GLY A 504 -15.31 10.20 -1.32
CA GLY A 504 -14.49 10.57 -2.49
C GLY A 504 -14.14 12.06 -2.50
N CYS A 505 -13.14 12.46 -3.30
CA CYS A 505 -12.74 13.85 -3.48
C CYS A 505 -12.33 14.21 -4.93
N GLY A 506 -12.30 15.50 -5.26
CA GLY A 506 -11.84 16.03 -6.54
C GLY A 506 -12.95 16.21 -7.58
N GLN A 507 -12.59 16.73 -8.77
CA GLN A 507 -13.55 17.25 -9.78
C GLN A 507 -14.67 16.28 -10.19
N HIS A 508 -14.40 14.98 -10.25
CA HIS A 508 -15.41 13.98 -10.59
C HIS A 508 -16.54 13.86 -9.55
N VAL A 509 -16.24 14.15 -8.28
CA VAL A 509 -17.23 14.22 -7.20
C VAL A 509 -18.11 15.44 -7.37
N GLY A 510 -17.52 16.62 -7.63
CA GLY A 510 -18.27 17.83 -7.93
C GLY A 510 -19.23 17.64 -9.11
N ALA A 511 -18.75 17.01 -10.19
CA ALA A 511 -19.58 16.69 -11.36
C ALA A 511 -20.75 15.76 -11.03
N ALA A 512 -20.52 14.73 -10.20
CA ALA A 512 -21.57 13.79 -9.76
C ALA A 512 -22.61 14.46 -8.85
N MET A 513 -22.16 15.29 -7.90
CA MET A 513 -23.05 16.06 -7.02
C MET A 513 -23.92 17.03 -7.83
N ALA A 514 -23.33 17.74 -8.80
CA ALA A 514 -24.05 18.64 -9.69
C ALA A 514 -25.07 17.88 -10.56
N ALA A 515 -24.74 16.68 -11.04
CA ALA A 515 -25.68 15.84 -11.78
C ALA A 515 -26.86 15.38 -10.92
N ALA A 516 -26.61 14.94 -9.69
CA ALA A 516 -27.65 14.55 -8.74
C ALA A 516 -28.58 15.73 -8.40
N GLN A 517 -28.00 16.93 -8.21
CA GLN A 517 -28.74 18.17 -7.99
C GLN A 517 -29.69 18.48 -9.15
N ARG A 518 -29.22 18.41 -10.40
CA ARG A 518 -30.03 18.64 -11.59
C ARG A 518 -31.17 17.64 -11.73
N LEU A 519 -30.89 16.36 -11.44
CA LEU A 519 -31.91 15.32 -11.49
C LEU A 519 -33.01 15.54 -10.43
N GLY A 520 -32.62 15.86 -9.19
CA GLY A 520 -33.57 16.19 -8.13
C GLY A 520 -34.43 17.40 -8.46
N ALA A 521 -33.82 18.46 -9.02
CA ALA A 521 -34.53 19.64 -9.49
C ALA A 521 -35.58 19.31 -10.56
N LEU A 522 -35.23 18.52 -11.58
CA LEU A 522 -36.17 18.05 -12.61
C LEU A 522 -37.33 17.26 -11.99
N LEU A 523 -37.02 16.29 -11.13
CA LEU A 523 -38.05 15.47 -10.47
C LEU A 523 -38.98 16.30 -9.59
N SER A 524 -38.47 17.33 -8.92
CA SER A 524 -39.29 18.27 -8.14
C SER A 524 -40.26 19.07 -9.03
N CYS A 525 -39.83 19.47 -10.24
CA CYS A 525 -40.71 20.11 -11.22
C CYS A 525 -41.80 19.16 -11.73
N VAL A 526 -41.45 17.90 -12.00
CA VAL A 526 -42.40 16.84 -12.39
C VAL A 526 -43.45 16.65 -11.28
N GLU A 527 -43.01 16.54 -10.03
CA GLU A 527 -43.90 16.41 -8.86
C GLU A 527 -44.81 17.63 -8.72
N ALA A 528 -44.28 18.86 -8.87
CA ALA A 528 -45.07 20.08 -8.81
C ALA A 528 -46.19 20.08 -9.86
N VAL A 529 -45.88 19.74 -11.11
CA VAL A 529 -46.88 19.70 -12.20
C VAL A 529 -47.95 18.64 -11.94
N ALA A 530 -47.54 17.44 -11.52
CA ALA A 530 -48.48 16.37 -11.16
C ALA A 530 -49.37 16.76 -9.98
N GLY A 531 -48.78 17.37 -8.94
CA GLY A 531 -49.50 17.86 -7.76
C GLY A 531 -50.50 18.97 -8.10
N MET A 532 -50.13 19.90 -8.99
CA MET A 532 -51.03 20.94 -9.50
C MET A 532 -52.23 20.33 -10.24
N GLY A 533 -52.00 19.33 -11.09
CA GLY A 533 -53.07 18.61 -11.80
C GLY A 533 -54.04 17.91 -10.83
N ALA A 534 -53.51 17.11 -9.90
CA ALA A 534 -54.33 16.41 -8.92
C ALA A 534 -55.11 17.36 -8.01
N LEU A 535 -54.50 18.48 -7.60
CA LEU A 535 -55.15 19.49 -6.79
C LEU A 535 -56.26 20.21 -7.56
N LEU A 536 -56.05 20.48 -8.86
CA LEU A 536 -57.07 21.07 -9.73
C LEU A 536 -58.28 20.15 -9.90
N GLU A 537 -58.06 18.86 -10.14
CA GLU A 537 -59.13 17.86 -10.24
C GLU A 537 -59.96 17.80 -8.95
N GLN A 538 -59.30 17.76 -7.79
CA GLN A 538 -59.99 17.78 -6.49
C GLN A 538 -60.75 19.08 -6.28
N THR A 539 -60.19 20.21 -6.70
CA THR A 539 -60.85 21.51 -6.63
C THR A 539 -62.12 21.53 -7.49
N ILE A 540 -62.05 21.02 -8.73
CA ILE A 540 -63.21 20.93 -9.62
C ILE A 540 -64.30 20.03 -9.02
N ALA A 541 -63.92 18.87 -8.48
CA ALA A 541 -64.84 17.95 -7.83
C ALA A 541 -65.53 18.60 -6.61
N TYR A 542 -64.77 19.32 -5.78
CA TYR A 542 -65.31 20.07 -4.64
C TYR A 542 -66.31 21.14 -5.09
N LEU A 543 -65.96 21.93 -6.11
CA LEU A 543 -66.82 23.00 -6.62
C LEU A 543 -68.13 22.46 -7.25
N ASN A 544 -68.10 21.25 -7.83
CA ASN A 544 -69.27 20.61 -8.41
C ASN A 544 -70.21 20.00 -7.36
N THR A 545 -69.69 19.58 -6.21
CA THR A 545 -70.47 18.89 -5.17
C THR A 545 -70.95 19.81 -4.06
N ARG A 546 -70.24 20.92 -3.82
CA ARG A 546 -70.60 21.86 -2.76
C ARG A 546 -71.67 22.85 -3.22
N VAL A 547 -72.74 22.98 -2.45
CA VAL A 547 -73.86 23.90 -2.72
C VAL A 547 -73.84 25.09 -1.76
N GLN A 548 -74.00 26.30 -2.30
CA GLN A 548 -74.28 27.54 -1.56
C GLN A 548 -75.32 28.35 -2.32
N PHE A 549 -76.25 28.98 -1.61
CA PHE A 549 -77.36 29.74 -2.22
C PHE A 549 -78.14 28.88 -3.24
N GLU A 550 -78.44 27.63 -2.88
CA GLU A 550 -79.19 26.64 -3.69
C GLU A 550 -78.54 26.23 -5.03
N VAL A 551 -77.32 26.71 -5.32
CA VAL A 551 -76.57 26.34 -6.53
C VAL A 551 -75.21 25.73 -6.17
N ALA A 552 -74.72 24.81 -6.99
CA ALA A 552 -73.35 24.31 -6.87
C ALA A 552 -72.35 25.47 -7.05
N LEU A 553 -71.20 25.41 -6.38
CA LEU A 553 -70.19 26.46 -6.50
C LEU A 553 -69.67 26.61 -7.94
N SER A 554 -69.66 25.53 -8.73
CA SER A 554 -69.34 25.58 -10.16
C SER A 554 -70.33 26.41 -11.00
N GLY A 555 -71.51 26.75 -10.45
CA GLY A 555 -72.50 27.66 -11.01
C GLY A 555 -72.05 29.13 -11.04
N PHE A 556 -71.11 29.55 -10.19
CA PHE A 556 -70.61 30.92 -10.15
C PHE A 556 -69.55 31.18 -11.23
N GLN A 557 -69.80 32.16 -12.10
CA GLN A 557 -68.92 32.49 -13.23
C GLN A 557 -67.48 32.86 -12.80
N VAL A 558 -67.34 33.61 -11.70
CA VAL A 558 -66.03 34.03 -11.17
C VAL A 558 -65.15 32.83 -10.79
N LEU A 559 -65.75 31.77 -10.24
CA LEU A 559 -65.01 30.56 -9.86
C LEU A 559 -64.61 29.75 -11.09
N ARG A 560 -65.47 29.68 -12.12
CA ARG A 560 -65.13 29.02 -13.40
C ARG A 560 -63.96 29.68 -14.10
N HIS A 561 -63.89 31.02 -14.12
CA HIS A 561 -62.76 31.74 -14.71
C HIS A 561 -61.45 31.43 -13.96
N LYS A 562 -61.48 31.47 -12.62
CA LYS A 562 -60.30 31.11 -11.80
C LYS A 562 -59.81 29.68 -12.07
N VAL A 563 -60.72 28.71 -12.24
CA VAL A 563 -60.37 27.33 -12.58
C VAL A 563 -59.77 27.24 -13.98
N ALA A 564 -60.28 27.98 -14.95
CA ALA A 564 -59.72 28.03 -16.30
C ALA A 564 -58.30 28.64 -16.32
N ASP A 565 -58.06 29.70 -15.54
CA ASP A 565 -56.73 30.30 -15.39
C ASP A 565 -55.74 29.30 -14.76
N LEU A 566 -56.16 28.58 -13.72
CA LEU A 566 -55.36 27.53 -13.11
C LEU A 566 -55.06 26.40 -14.11
N PHE A 567 -56.04 25.97 -14.90
CA PHE A 567 -55.81 24.97 -15.94
C PHE A 567 -54.75 25.44 -16.96
N ALA A 568 -54.85 26.67 -17.46
CA ALA A 568 -53.88 27.23 -18.40
C ALA A 568 -52.46 27.28 -17.81
N VAL A 569 -52.35 27.70 -16.54
CA VAL A 569 -51.08 27.74 -15.81
C VAL A 569 -50.49 26.33 -15.64
N GLN A 570 -51.32 25.35 -15.29
CA GLN A 570 -50.87 23.96 -15.12
C GLN A 570 -50.38 23.38 -16.44
N GLU A 571 -51.09 23.62 -17.55
CA GLU A 571 -50.70 23.12 -18.87
C GLU A 571 -49.43 23.78 -19.41
N SER A 572 -49.22 25.06 -19.13
CA SER A 572 -47.95 25.73 -19.44
C SER A 572 -46.77 25.09 -18.70
N ALA A 573 -46.91 24.83 -17.40
CA ALA A 573 -45.88 24.13 -16.62
C ALA A 573 -45.68 22.68 -17.10
N ARG A 574 -46.75 21.99 -17.49
CA ARG A 574 -46.70 20.63 -18.05
C ARG A 574 -45.92 20.60 -19.36
N ALA A 575 -46.19 21.52 -20.28
CA ALA A 575 -45.47 21.62 -21.55
C ALA A 575 -43.96 21.82 -21.33
N MET A 576 -43.59 22.71 -20.40
CA MET A 576 -42.19 22.96 -20.03
C MET A 576 -41.48 21.70 -19.52
N VAL A 577 -42.12 20.94 -18.62
CA VAL A 577 -41.56 19.69 -18.10
C VAL A 577 -41.46 18.62 -19.18
N LEU A 578 -42.47 18.47 -20.03
CA LEU A 578 -42.46 17.48 -21.12
C LEU A 578 -41.34 17.76 -22.13
N ALA A 579 -41.16 19.02 -22.53
CA ALA A 579 -40.06 19.42 -23.41
C ALA A 579 -38.69 19.15 -22.77
N LEU A 580 -38.54 19.42 -21.47
CA LEU A 580 -37.32 19.11 -20.73
C LEU A 580 -37.06 17.60 -20.67
N LEU A 581 -38.08 16.78 -20.43
CA LEU A 581 -37.96 15.31 -20.42
C LEU A 581 -37.57 14.75 -21.80
N GLU A 582 -38.12 15.30 -22.88
CA GLU A 582 -37.74 14.92 -24.25
C GLU A 582 -36.27 15.22 -24.52
N ARG A 583 -35.79 16.40 -24.11
CA ARG A 583 -34.36 16.76 -24.23
C ARG A 583 -33.46 15.89 -23.37
N VAL A 584 -33.86 15.55 -22.15
CA VAL A 584 -33.12 14.58 -21.31
C VAL A 584 -33.02 13.23 -22.02
N GLY A 585 -34.10 12.77 -22.67
CA GLY A 585 -34.10 11.54 -23.47
C GLY A 585 -33.16 11.58 -24.67
N ALA A 586 -33.02 12.75 -25.32
CA ALA A 586 -32.14 12.94 -26.46
C ALA A 586 -30.65 13.11 -26.07
N GLU A 587 -30.38 13.85 -24.99
CA GLU A 587 -29.02 14.23 -24.56
C GLU A 587 -28.41 13.22 -23.57
N GLY A 588 -29.22 12.34 -22.96
CA GLY A 588 -28.77 11.35 -21.98
C GLY A 588 -28.38 11.93 -20.61
N ALA A 589 -28.56 13.23 -20.41
CA ALA A 589 -28.30 13.96 -19.18
C ALA A 589 -29.29 15.11 -19.01
N VAL A 590 -29.43 15.63 -17.78
CA VAL A 590 -30.29 16.79 -17.51
C VAL A 590 -29.58 18.08 -17.92
N PRO A 591 -30.10 18.82 -18.92
CA PRO A 591 -29.47 20.07 -19.35
C PRO A 591 -29.55 21.13 -18.24
N GLU A 592 -28.40 21.66 -17.85
CA GLU A 592 -28.27 22.49 -16.66
C GLU A 592 -29.03 23.81 -16.75
N ARG A 593 -28.96 24.49 -17.90
CA ARG A 593 -29.67 25.75 -18.13
C ARG A 593 -31.19 25.55 -18.13
N ASP A 594 -31.68 24.48 -18.73
CA ASP A 594 -33.12 24.26 -18.90
C ASP A 594 -33.79 23.85 -17.59
N VAL A 595 -33.13 23.01 -16.79
CA VAL A 595 -33.65 22.68 -15.45
C VAL A 595 -33.62 23.88 -14.51
N ALA A 596 -32.62 24.77 -14.63
CA ALA A 596 -32.57 26.02 -13.89
C ALA A 596 -33.76 26.94 -14.24
N LEU A 597 -34.04 27.11 -15.54
CA LEU A 597 -35.20 27.89 -16.02
C LEU A 597 -36.53 27.26 -15.55
N ALA A 598 -36.63 25.93 -15.63
CA ALA A 598 -37.81 25.21 -15.16
C ALA A 598 -38.06 25.42 -13.67
N LYS A 599 -37.02 25.33 -12.82
CA LYS A 599 -37.15 25.58 -11.38
C LYS A 599 -37.51 27.02 -11.07
N LEU A 600 -36.85 27.98 -11.74
CA LEU A 600 -37.12 29.41 -11.58
C LEU A 600 -38.59 29.74 -11.89
N HIS A 601 -39.18 29.07 -12.87
CA HIS A 601 -40.58 29.27 -13.25
C HIS A 601 -41.56 28.47 -12.39
N ILE A 602 -41.38 27.14 -12.31
CA ILE A 602 -42.35 26.19 -11.73
C ILE A 602 -42.36 26.26 -10.20
N GLY A 603 -41.22 26.52 -9.55
CA GLY A 603 -41.14 26.63 -8.09
C GLY A 603 -42.13 27.67 -7.53
N PRO A 604 -41.94 28.97 -7.81
CA PRO A 604 -42.87 30.03 -7.40
C PRO A 604 -44.29 29.87 -7.91
N LEU A 605 -44.46 29.23 -9.07
CA LEU A 605 -45.77 28.93 -9.63
C LEU A 605 -46.54 27.93 -8.77
N SER A 606 -45.90 26.84 -8.35
CA SER A 606 -46.51 25.78 -7.55
C SER A 606 -47.08 26.31 -6.22
N ARG A 607 -46.35 27.21 -5.55
CA ARG A 607 -46.82 27.88 -4.33
C ARG A 607 -48.05 28.76 -4.58
N ARG A 608 -48.01 29.59 -5.63
CA ARG A 608 -49.14 30.46 -6.00
C ARG A 608 -50.37 29.66 -6.41
N PHE A 609 -50.16 28.55 -7.12
CA PHE A 609 -51.22 27.62 -7.52
C PHE A 609 -51.91 26.99 -6.31
N ALA A 610 -51.13 26.49 -5.35
CA ALA A 610 -51.63 25.93 -4.10
C ALA A 610 -52.41 26.97 -3.28
N ALA A 611 -51.92 28.21 -3.17
CA ALA A 611 -52.65 29.26 -2.47
C ALA A 611 -54.00 29.60 -3.14
N ALA A 612 -54.01 29.69 -4.48
CA ALA A 612 -55.22 30.00 -5.24
C ALA A 612 -56.28 28.89 -5.16
N THR A 613 -55.86 27.61 -5.20
CA THR A 613 -56.76 26.46 -5.05
C THR A 613 -57.31 26.35 -3.63
N ILE A 614 -56.51 26.62 -2.60
CA ILE A 614 -56.98 26.68 -1.21
C ILE A 614 -58.03 27.78 -1.03
N GLN A 615 -57.84 28.95 -1.65
CA GLN A 615 -58.84 30.02 -1.64
C GLN A 615 -60.19 29.58 -2.22
N LEU A 616 -60.19 28.74 -3.26
CA LEU A 616 -61.42 28.20 -3.88
C LEU A 616 -62.16 27.22 -2.95
N HIS A 617 -61.47 26.58 -2.01
CA HIS A 617 -62.08 25.71 -1.00
C HIS A 617 -62.57 26.47 0.24
N GLY A 618 -62.14 27.72 0.43
CA GLY A 618 -62.41 28.50 1.64
C GLY A 618 -61.76 27.89 2.88
N GLY A 619 -62.39 28.04 4.05
CA GLY A 619 -61.87 27.48 5.30
C GLY A 619 -61.68 25.96 5.28
N MET A 620 -62.46 25.25 4.45
CA MET A 620 -62.37 23.80 4.28
C MET A 620 -61.02 23.35 3.68
N GLY A 621 -60.40 24.18 2.83
CA GLY A 621 -59.09 23.90 2.24
C GLY A 621 -57.96 23.84 3.27
N MET A 622 -58.16 24.47 4.43
CA MET A 622 -57.19 24.47 5.53
C MET A 622 -57.37 23.29 6.50
N THR A 623 -58.41 22.47 6.32
CA THR A 623 -58.71 21.32 7.18
C THR A 623 -58.03 20.04 6.67
N GLU A 624 -57.76 19.10 7.56
CA GLU A 624 -57.22 17.79 7.18
C GLU A 624 -58.25 16.82 6.60
N GLU A 625 -59.53 17.21 6.58
CA GLU A 625 -60.64 16.41 6.03
C GLU A 625 -60.56 16.30 4.51
N LEU A 626 -59.92 17.25 3.83
CA LEU A 626 -59.69 17.21 2.39
C LEU A 626 -58.24 16.88 2.07
N SER A 627 -58.04 15.89 1.19
CA SER A 627 -56.74 15.57 0.60
C SER A 627 -56.10 16.76 -0.12
N ALA A 628 -56.91 17.73 -0.56
CA ALA A 628 -56.47 18.97 -1.21
C ALA A 628 -55.53 19.78 -0.30
N SER A 629 -55.76 19.79 1.01
CA SER A 629 -54.90 20.48 1.98
C SER A 629 -53.49 19.89 1.99
N ARG A 630 -53.38 18.55 1.93
CA ARG A 630 -52.09 17.85 1.90
C ARG A 630 -51.31 18.14 0.62
N LEU A 631 -51.99 18.12 -0.53
CA LEU A 631 -51.37 18.47 -1.82
C LEU A 631 -50.91 19.92 -1.86
N ALA A 632 -51.70 20.86 -1.34
CA ALA A 632 -51.32 22.27 -1.27
C ALA A 632 -50.10 22.48 -0.36
N LYS A 633 -50.08 21.84 0.82
CA LYS A 633 -48.92 21.86 1.73
C LYS A 633 -47.67 21.30 1.04
N ARG A 634 -47.80 20.23 0.26
CA ARG A 634 -46.69 19.67 -0.53
C ARG A 634 -46.16 20.67 -1.56
N LEU A 635 -47.05 21.27 -2.35
CA LEU A 635 -46.67 22.28 -3.35
C LEU A 635 -46.03 23.53 -2.73
N PHE A 636 -46.34 23.88 -1.49
CA PHE A 636 -45.63 24.95 -0.78
C PHE A 636 -44.17 24.61 -0.48
N MET A 637 -43.84 23.33 -0.29
CA MET A 637 -42.50 22.87 0.08
C MET A 637 -41.60 22.56 -1.12
N VAL A 638 -42.17 22.11 -2.24
CA VAL A 638 -41.42 21.69 -3.45
C VAL A 638 -40.50 22.79 -4.00
N GLU A 639 -40.85 24.07 -3.83
CA GLU A 639 -40.00 25.18 -4.27
C GLU A 639 -38.64 25.20 -3.60
N PHE A 640 -38.55 24.79 -2.33
CA PHE A 640 -37.32 24.87 -1.54
C PHE A 640 -36.41 23.64 -1.71
N GLU A 641 -36.88 22.61 -2.41
CA GLU A 641 -36.10 21.39 -2.65
C GLU A 641 -35.23 21.55 -3.89
N TYR A 642 -33.97 21.12 -3.78
CA TYR A 642 -32.99 21.21 -4.86
C TYR A 642 -32.80 22.64 -5.42
N GLY A 643 -32.82 23.65 -4.55
CA GLY A 643 -32.60 25.05 -4.92
C GLY A 643 -33.89 25.81 -5.23
N ASP A 644 -33.99 27.02 -4.70
CA ASP A 644 -35.15 27.90 -4.86
C ASP A 644 -34.97 28.88 -6.03
N ALA A 645 -35.92 29.79 -6.21
CA ALA A 645 -35.86 30.79 -7.28
C ALA A 645 -34.63 31.69 -7.17
N ALA A 646 -34.24 32.11 -5.95
CA ALA A 646 -33.10 32.99 -5.73
C ALA A 646 -31.78 32.29 -6.10
N PHE A 647 -31.65 31.00 -5.73
CA PHE A 647 -30.53 30.17 -6.14
C PHE A 647 -30.34 30.15 -7.66
N TYR A 648 -31.40 29.80 -8.39
CA TYR A 648 -31.34 29.63 -9.83
C TYR A 648 -31.22 30.96 -10.58
N GLU A 649 -31.77 32.05 -10.05
CA GLU A 649 -31.54 33.40 -10.56
C GLU A 649 -30.06 33.79 -10.45
N ALA A 650 -29.45 33.62 -9.27
CA ALA A 650 -28.03 33.89 -9.07
C ALA A 650 -27.14 33.01 -9.96
N TRP A 651 -27.45 31.71 -10.03
CA TRP A 651 -26.72 30.76 -10.87
C TRP A 651 -26.78 31.14 -12.36
N LEU A 652 -27.95 31.55 -12.86
CA LEU A 652 -28.13 31.99 -14.25
C LEU A 652 -27.36 33.29 -14.55
N LEU A 653 -27.30 34.23 -13.60
CA LEU A 653 -26.54 35.47 -13.75
C LEU A 653 -25.03 35.22 -13.79
N SER A 654 -24.52 34.36 -12.90
CA SER A 654 -23.09 34.02 -12.83
C SER A 654 -22.63 33.22 -14.06
N ASN A 655 -23.42 32.25 -14.52
CA ASN A 655 -23.04 31.40 -15.66
C ASN A 655 -23.45 31.99 -17.02
N GLY A 656 -24.46 32.86 -17.06
CA GLY A 656 -24.86 33.60 -18.27
C GLY A 656 -23.82 34.65 -18.69
N ALA A 657 -23.15 35.29 -17.73
CA ALA A 657 -22.05 36.22 -18.01
C ALA A 657 -20.82 35.52 -18.62
N ALA A 658 -20.52 34.29 -18.20
CA ALA A 658 -19.43 33.48 -18.74
C ALA A 658 -19.70 33.03 -20.19
N GLN A 659 -20.96 32.70 -20.54
CA GLN A 659 -21.36 32.40 -21.92
C GLN A 659 -21.36 33.64 -22.82
N ALA A 660 -21.75 34.82 -22.31
CA ALA A 660 -21.73 36.07 -23.08
C ALA A 660 -20.30 36.57 -23.38
N ALA A 661 -19.33 36.28 -22.51
CA ALA A 661 -17.91 36.61 -22.75
C ALA A 661 -17.22 35.68 -23.78
N GLY A 662 -17.81 34.51 -24.08
CA GLY A 662 -17.32 33.55 -25.08
C GLY A 662 -17.95 33.68 -26.47
N LEU A 663 -18.99 34.49 -26.63
CA LEU A 663 -19.67 34.72 -27.92
C LEU A 663 -19.16 36.01 -28.57
N GLY A 664 -18.02 35.91 -29.25
CA GLY A 664 -17.61 36.89 -30.25
C GLY A 664 -18.46 36.73 -31.51
N ASN A 665 -19.18 37.80 -31.89
CA ASN A 665 -19.80 38.07 -33.19
C ASN A 665 -20.23 36.85 -34.02
N GLY A 666 -21.41 36.31 -33.72
CA GLY A 666 -22.16 35.43 -34.60
C GLY A 666 -23.62 35.84 -34.55
N ASP A 667 -24.09 36.41 -35.65
CA ASP A 667 -25.48 36.80 -35.90
C ASP A 667 -26.36 35.54 -35.92
N ASP A 668 -27.07 35.26 -34.83
CA ASP A 668 -28.23 34.36 -34.86
C ASP A 668 -29.23 34.81 -33.79
N ARG A 669 -30.20 35.62 -34.25
CA ARG A 669 -31.45 35.83 -33.53
C ARG A 669 -32.23 34.52 -33.56
N MET A 670 -32.41 33.90 -32.40
CA MET A 670 -33.44 32.89 -32.22
C MET A 670 -34.56 33.47 -31.35
N GLU A 671 -35.72 33.62 -31.98
CA GLU A 671 -36.94 34.17 -31.41
C GLU A 671 -37.48 33.31 -30.26
N LEU A 672 -37.91 34.00 -29.20
CA LEU A 672 -38.64 33.43 -28.07
C LEU A 672 -40.13 33.34 -28.43
N PHE A 673 -40.66 32.12 -28.49
CA PHE A 673 -42.02 31.76 -28.06
C PHE A 673 -42.05 30.31 -27.58
#